data_AF-A0A960YNG3-F1
#
_entry.id   AF-A0A960YNG3-F1
#
_cell.length_a   1.000
_cell.length_b   1.000
_cell.length_c   1.000
_cell.angle_alpha   90.00
_cell.angle_beta   90.00
_cell.angle_gamma   90.00
#
_symmetry.space_group_name_H-M   'P 1'
#
loop_
_entity.id
_entity.type
_entity.pdbx_description
1 polymer ?
#
loop_
_entity_poly.entity_id
_entity_poly.type
_entity_poly.pdbx_seq_one_letter_code
_entity_poly.pdbx_strand_id
1 'polypeptide(L)'
;MLAYGEGETLPSEIRRDDTSGFPLISESDGILQLILAYLELPYSVTEHGCGKKASLIINYLLKLGLPAYGLARGMALERDMSPQAMVETDYQKRTHALVADNPLHHLCDLNDPRLRQMLLNTCSNVDSNEGVIQTGPYILRHDPRVQFAQARSHIYPILWFWDPDARKAVRRVIDPSLDRSRLFEPEHVRALLHAEEAMLFQAPLLGYFRLDVFSLTSRQRQELEKKFTSGEFSSDLEELNDRIEDLDQEEHARLIRSLNGAQEGSLGDPATWTYANNLQGWDRAQDQEQMRNTGRGEALRFQRRALIRAREGKQGDAPARRADLRQTVDDNEILKVCNEDADWSARALAPLADVTMTAVYFNSLLEISRDLDSSRLLQHITKSNLLHSIRGLGVRLRRRIDWLAEASLNTEGEIDARALSDPYFHAALETIRQMNAAGLHVCIDRAGNLHGLYLRDEEAYELQSGGSPDKYLKHSIHHISHIDSVKNAGRFDGRLGVAGGIEVAHILKDLNDTMEKNLLPHSREHLVRTHVSALLGEEMTFTGEGVSMPGSSAVAGLSQPEQIYRMQNNEGQVFLDRFLDFLEWMQQKQESGEANLLNEFRGLKRSELPDACFVPHHFFSKHTFERHIEQGPHLDRAGVPMAMVSRIMGIRQEDFLFQGEASEAAALEFNLRMRQLSLEPEFKNTRITVGILEGMSDFACHEDAQLAMRWTLEGEINHAGATGVEDRRDPGIAAARLTEFLRERIRERNESESSKLQGLAGNVRLYPGSNRNVIPGSVSLTLAVQGDSLDEEEARSLAQELQGFAVGTLAKKVASGGEGVKLSRMDRMSYINVYGSARLSVDLRSDREESSDSFRQKMDELLEEICHRFDVKVESEQKQDLLPYSLEESGQVLLMERSYGGSHNPNEAELQTDLSRGTMLQFVVIKELLQQKDLADLNLHTFTKAKIPEEYRKVVPEMISGALHDTCNMAAAAGRKD
;
A
#
# COMPACT_ATOMS: atom_id res chain seq x y z
N MET A 1 -10.80 12.39 -1.15
CA MET A 1 -11.42 13.35 -0.19
C MET A 1 -11.67 12.67 1.17
N LEU A 2 -10.65 12.09 1.81
CA LEU A 2 -10.78 11.53 3.16
C LEU A 2 -10.73 12.63 4.22
N ALA A 3 -11.69 12.53 5.14
CA ALA A 3 -11.90 13.20 6.41
C ALA A 3 -11.24 14.58 6.61
N TYR A 4 -12.06 15.62 6.48
CA TYR A 4 -11.86 16.87 7.21
C TYR A 4 -12.96 16.90 8.26
N GLY A 5 -12.59 16.76 9.54
CA GLY A 5 -13.52 16.83 10.66
C GLY A 5 -13.30 15.74 11.71
N GLU A 6 -13.43 16.14 12.98
CA GLU A 6 -12.93 15.50 14.21
C GLU A 6 -13.24 14.01 14.39
N GLY A 7 -12.22 13.25 14.83
CA GLY A 7 -12.29 11.81 15.13
C GLY A 7 -11.55 10.91 14.13
N GLU A 8 -10.32 11.27 13.72
CA GLU A 8 -9.51 10.51 12.75
C GLU A 8 -8.69 9.39 13.41
N THR A 9 -9.29 8.22 13.60
CA THR A 9 -8.56 6.95 13.79
C THR A 9 -9.24 5.85 12.97
N LEU A 10 -8.47 5.10 12.19
CA LEU A 10 -8.96 3.84 11.61
C LEU A 10 -9.28 2.84 12.74
N PRO A 11 -10.28 1.95 12.60
CA PRO A 11 -10.48 0.89 13.56
C PRO A 11 -9.22 0.02 13.64
N SER A 12 -8.68 -0.16 14.85
CA SER A 12 -7.50 -0.99 15.10
C SER A 12 -7.70 -2.47 14.72
N GLU A 13 -8.94 -2.88 14.49
CA GLU A 13 -9.29 -4.24 14.06
C GLU A 13 -10.63 -4.23 13.31
N ILE A 14 -10.68 -4.83 12.13
CA ILE A 14 -11.95 -5.10 11.45
C ILE A 14 -12.55 -6.32 12.14
N ARG A 15 -13.45 -6.09 13.12
CA ARG A 15 -14.15 -7.17 13.86
C ARG A 15 -14.70 -8.16 12.86
N ARG A 16 -14.57 -9.46 13.08
CA ARG A 16 -15.09 -10.44 12.11
C ARG A 16 -16.45 -10.94 12.56
N ASP A 17 -17.32 -11.22 11.61
CA ASP A 17 -18.61 -11.84 11.89
C ASP A 17 -18.39 -13.24 12.47
N ASP A 18 -18.85 -13.50 13.69
CA ASP A 18 -18.60 -14.74 14.42
C ASP A 18 -19.20 -15.99 13.73
N THR A 19 -20.14 -15.80 12.80
CA THR A 19 -20.75 -16.89 12.02
C THR A 19 -20.10 -17.16 10.66
N SER A 20 -19.39 -16.21 10.08
CA SER A 20 -18.88 -16.27 8.71
C SER A 20 -17.38 -15.99 8.57
N GLY A 21 -16.76 -15.43 9.61
CA GLY A 21 -15.35 -15.12 9.69
C GLY A 21 -14.90 -13.92 8.85
N PHE A 22 -15.83 -13.14 8.29
CA PHE A 22 -15.53 -11.99 7.42
C PHE A 22 -15.43 -10.67 8.17
N PRO A 23 -14.64 -9.71 7.67
CA PRO A 23 -14.56 -8.37 8.21
C PRO A 23 -15.93 -7.65 8.31
N LEU A 24 -16.38 -7.35 9.52
CA LEU A 24 -17.36 -6.34 9.90
C LEU A 24 -16.65 -4.98 9.88
N ILE A 25 -16.66 -4.36 8.71
CA ILE A 25 -16.29 -2.96 8.59
C ILE A 25 -17.40 -2.15 9.27
N SER A 26 -17.05 -1.09 10.01
CA SER A 26 -18.08 -0.18 10.49
C SER A 26 -18.83 0.40 9.26
N GLU A 27 -20.15 0.53 9.34
CA GLU A 27 -20.98 1.03 8.23
C GLU A 27 -20.40 2.34 7.65
N SER A 28 -19.88 3.21 8.52
CA SER A 28 -19.19 4.45 8.17
C SER A 28 -17.91 4.27 7.35
N ASP A 29 -17.04 3.31 7.69
CA ASP A 29 -15.73 3.16 7.05
C ASP A 29 -15.83 2.54 5.66
N GLY A 30 -16.72 1.56 5.50
CA GLY A 30 -16.99 0.94 4.19
C GLY A 30 -17.61 1.94 3.22
N ILE A 31 -18.56 2.75 3.70
CA ILE A 31 -19.19 3.82 2.92
C ILE A 31 -18.18 4.90 2.53
N LEU A 32 -17.28 5.29 3.43
CA LEU A 32 -16.27 6.31 3.17
C LEU A 32 -15.24 5.86 2.11
N GLN A 33 -14.73 4.63 2.19
CA GLN A 33 -13.80 4.09 1.19
C GLN A 33 -14.46 3.95 -0.20
N LEU A 34 -15.75 3.58 -0.24
CA LEU A 34 -16.56 3.54 -1.45
C LEU A 34 -16.79 4.91 -2.09
N ILE A 35 -17.05 5.91 -1.25
CA ILE A 35 -17.14 7.31 -1.68
C ILE A 35 -15.83 7.75 -2.33
N LEU A 36 -14.67 7.39 -1.78
CA LEU A 36 -13.39 7.74 -2.40
C LEU A 36 -13.15 7.04 -3.72
N ALA A 37 -13.40 5.73 -3.78
CA ALA A 37 -13.32 4.97 -5.01
C ALA A 37 -14.25 5.53 -6.10
N TYR A 38 -15.40 6.07 -5.70
CA TYR A 38 -16.30 6.75 -6.62
C TYR A 38 -15.88 8.18 -6.97
N LEU A 39 -15.25 8.92 -6.05
CA LEU A 39 -14.71 10.26 -6.31
C LEU A 39 -13.40 10.22 -7.11
N GLU A 40 -12.70 9.08 -7.11
CA GLU A 40 -11.65 8.75 -8.06
C GLU A 40 -12.21 8.57 -9.48
N LEU A 41 -13.54 8.38 -9.62
CA LEU A 41 -14.21 8.39 -10.91
C LEU A 41 -14.56 9.84 -11.30
N PRO A 42 -14.04 10.32 -12.43
CA PRO A 42 -14.40 11.62 -12.91
C PRO A 42 -15.88 11.72 -13.32
N TYR A 43 -16.43 12.92 -13.13
CA TYR A 43 -17.78 13.28 -13.52
C TYR A 43 -17.95 13.10 -15.03
N SER A 44 -19.06 12.48 -15.46
CA SER A 44 -19.41 12.25 -16.87
C SER A 44 -18.63 11.15 -17.63
N VAL A 45 -18.92 9.88 -17.32
CA VAL A 45 -18.75 8.78 -18.29
C VAL A 45 -20.12 8.52 -18.94
N THR A 46 -20.54 9.44 -19.81
CA THR A 46 -21.82 9.40 -20.54
C THR A 46 -21.83 8.36 -21.66
N GLU A 47 -20.66 8.07 -22.24
CA GLU A 47 -20.59 7.34 -23.52
C GLU A 47 -20.29 5.83 -23.38
N HIS A 48 -19.84 5.36 -22.21
CA HIS A 48 -19.34 3.98 -22.03
C HIS A 48 -19.97 3.18 -20.86
N GLY A 49 -21.09 3.67 -20.30
CA GLY A 49 -21.95 2.92 -19.38
C GLY A 49 -21.46 2.73 -17.94
N CYS A 50 -22.36 2.29 -17.07
CA CYS A 50 -22.15 2.09 -15.63
C CYS A 50 -21.22 0.91 -15.29
N GLY A 51 -20.82 0.10 -16.27
CA GLY A 51 -19.97 -1.08 -16.11
C GLY A 51 -18.59 -0.76 -15.53
N LYS A 52 -17.91 0.28 -16.05
CA LYS A 52 -16.56 0.68 -15.58
C LYS A 52 -16.56 1.10 -14.10
N LYS A 53 -17.58 1.88 -13.72
CA LYS A 53 -17.78 2.33 -12.33
C LYS A 53 -18.03 1.16 -11.40
N ALA A 54 -18.87 0.22 -11.84
CA ALA A 54 -19.18 -0.98 -11.07
C ALA A 54 -17.94 -1.86 -10.87
N SER A 55 -17.09 -2.07 -11.88
CA SER A 55 -15.88 -2.87 -11.76
C SER A 55 -14.91 -2.30 -10.72
N LEU A 56 -14.68 -0.98 -10.75
CA LEU A 56 -13.80 -0.31 -9.78
C LEU A 56 -14.34 -0.43 -8.34
N ILE A 57 -15.60 -0.09 -8.12
CA ILE A 57 -16.29 -0.21 -6.83
C ILE A 57 -16.20 -1.64 -6.29
N ILE A 58 -16.45 -2.63 -7.14
CA ILE A 58 -16.44 -4.05 -6.77
C ILE A 58 -15.05 -4.53 -6.40
N ASN A 59 -14.04 -4.18 -7.20
CA ASN A 59 -12.65 -4.51 -6.90
C ASN A 59 -12.26 -3.98 -5.52
N TYR A 60 -12.60 -2.73 -5.21
CA TYR A 60 -12.35 -2.15 -3.88
C TYR A 60 -13.09 -2.91 -2.76
N LEU A 61 -14.37 -3.24 -2.93
CA LEU A 61 -15.12 -4.02 -1.94
C LEU A 61 -14.54 -5.42 -1.71
N LEU A 62 -14.06 -6.08 -2.76
CA LEU A 62 -13.42 -7.39 -2.67
C LEU A 62 -12.06 -7.30 -1.95
N LYS A 63 -11.26 -6.26 -2.23
CA LYS A 63 -9.99 -5.98 -1.52
C LYS A 63 -10.20 -5.73 -0.02
N LEU A 64 -11.35 -5.16 0.35
CA LEU A 64 -11.76 -5.00 1.75
C LEU A 64 -12.21 -6.32 2.42
N GLY A 65 -12.14 -7.45 1.71
CA GLY A 65 -12.48 -8.78 2.23
C GLY A 65 -13.98 -9.07 2.29
N LEU A 66 -14.82 -8.28 1.60
CA LEU A 66 -16.26 -8.55 1.50
C LEU A 66 -16.49 -9.65 0.44
N PRO A 67 -17.09 -10.79 0.79
CA PRO A 67 -17.24 -11.90 -0.14
C PRO A 67 -18.24 -11.55 -1.26
N ALA A 68 -17.95 -11.99 -2.48
CA ALA A 68 -18.76 -11.73 -3.69
C ALA A 68 -20.26 -12.06 -3.53
N TYR A 69 -20.63 -13.04 -2.71
CA TYR A 69 -22.04 -13.39 -2.46
C TYR A 69 -22.75 -12.45 -1.48
N GLY A 70 -22.02 -11.72 -0.64
CA GLY A 70 -22.55 -10.68 0.25
C GLY A 70 -22.70 -9.31 -0.44
N LEU A 71 -22.15 -9.19 -1.65
CA LEU A 71 -22.20 -8.00 -2.51
C LEU A 71 -23.34 -8.13 -3.53
N ALA A 72 -24.41 -7.37 -3.33
CA ALA A 72 -25.42 -7.18 -4.36
C ALA A 72 -25.16 -5.86 -5.09
N ARG A 73 -25.34 -5.82 -6.41
CA ARG A 73 -25.42 -4.58 -7.19
C ARG A 73 -26.87 -4.15 -7.22
N GLY A 74 -27.15 -2.98 -6.69
CA GLY A 74 -28.38 -2.24 -6.89
C GLY A 74 -28.34 -1.49 -8.22
N MET A 75 -29.50 -1.36 -8.86
CA MET A 75 -29.61 -0.52 -10.04
C MET A 75 -30.91 0.27 -9.99
N ALA A 76 -30.86 1.60 -10.14
CA ALA A 76 -32.06 2.42 -10.28
C ALA A 76 -32.33 2.72 -11.75
N LEU A 77 -33.55 2.50 -12.24
CA LEU A 77 -33.97 2.77 -13.62
C LEU A 77 -35.17 3.70 -13.66
N GLU A 78 -35.13 4.71 -14.52
CA GLU A 78 -36.27 5.58 -14.80
C GLU A 78 -37.38 4.87 -15.59
N ARG A 79 -38.60 5.40 -15.50
CA ARG A 79 -39.83 4.74 -15.96
C ARG A 79 -40.08 4.83 -17.48
N ASP A 80 -39.47 5.77 -18.20
CA ASP A 80 -39.58 5.88 -19.68
C ASP A 80 -38.20 5.77 -20.33
N MET A 81 -37.92 4.59 -20.88
CA MET A 81 -36.65 4.25 -21.55
C MET A 81 -36.84 4.05 -23.06
N SER A 82 -37.89 4.64 -23.64
CA SER A 82 -38.17 4.51 -25.07
C SER A 82 -37.08 5.17 -25.94
N PRO A 83 -36.81 4.69 -27.17
CA PRO A 83 -35.86 5.33 -28.08
C PRO A 83 -36.16 6.82 -28.32
N GLN A 84 -37.44 7.21 -28.28
CA GLN A 84 -37.87 8.60 -28.40
C GLN A 84 -37.38 9.46 -27.22
N ALA A 85 -37.46 8.96 -25.99
CA ALA A 85 -36.92 9.62 -24.81
C ALA A 85 -35.38 9.68 -24.82
N MET A 86 -34.72 8.69 -25.44
CA MET A 86 -33.26 8.60 -25.52
C MET A 86 -32.59 9.52 -26.55
N VAL A 87 -33.34 10.00 -27.55
CA VAL A 87 -32.84 10.81 -28.68
C VAL A 87 -33.00 12.33 -28.45
N GLU A 88 -33.69 12.76 -27.37
CA GLU A 88 -33.83 14.19 -27.04
C GLU A 88 -32.46 14.80 -26.66
N THR A 89 -31.83 15.48 -27.61
CA THR A 89 -30.46 16.02 -27.48
C THR A 89 -30.41 17.29 -26.63
N ASP A 90 -31.52 18.01 -26.48
CA ASP A 90 -31.60 19.20 -25.64
C ASP A 90 -31.85 18.82 -24.18
N TYR A 91 -30.78 18.84 -23.38
CA TYR A 91 -30.80 18.44 -21.97
C TYR A 91 -31.81 19.28 -21.15
N GLN A 92 -32.00 20.57 -21.50
CA GLN A 92 -32.90 21.48 -20.78
C GLN A 92 -34.39 21.11 -20.89
N LYS A 93 -34.76 20.27 -21.86
CA LYS A 93 -36.16 19.86 -22.10
C LYS A 93 -36.53 18.52 -21.45
N ARG A 94 -35.59 17.87 -20.76
CA ARG A 94 -35.80 16.55 -20.14
C ARG A 94 -36.44 16.70 -18.76
N THR A 95 -37.77 16.54 -18.68
CA THR A 95 -38.56 16.70 -17.44
C THR A 95 -38.23 15.71 -16.31
N HIS A 96 -37.48 14.64 -16.61
CA HIS A 96 -37.18 13.55 -15.67
C HIS A 96 -35.68 13.34 -15.39
N ALA A 97 -34.79 14.09 -16.04
CA ALA A 97 -33.37 13.82 -15.90
C ALA A 97 -32.77 14.48 -14.66
N LEU A 98 -32.06 13.67 -13.89
CA LEU A 98 -31.22 14.00 -12.75
C LEU A 98 -30.30 15.18 -12.99
N VAL A 99 -30.45 16.24 -12.19
CA VAL A 99 -29.58 17.42 -12.21
C VAL A 99 -28.84 17.50 -10.89
N ALA A 100 -27.51 17.58 -10.93
CA ALA A 100 -26.67 17.85 -9.76
C ALA A 100 -25.81 19.08 -10.00
N ASP A 101 -25.44 19.78 -8.93
CA ASP A 101 -24.42 20.82 -9.00
C ASP A 101 -23.10 20.18 -9.46
N ASN A 102 -22.42 20.83 -10.40
CA ASN A 102 -21.16 20.34 -10.94
C ASN A 102 -20.02 20.73 -9.99
N PRO A 103 -19.37 19.77 -9.30
CA PRO A 103 -18.32 20.13 -8.36
C PRO A 103 -17.11 20.75 -9.05
N LEU A 104 -16.83 20.36 -10.30
CA LEU A 104 -15.77 21.00 -11.10
C LEU A 104 -16.08 22.47 -11.35
N HIS A 105 -17.35 22.83 -11.58
CA HIS A 105 -17.72 24.24 -11.78
C HIS A 105 -17.40 25.11 -10.56
N HIS A 106 -17.62 24.60 -9.35
CA HIS A 106 -17.31 25.32 -8.12
C HIS A 106 -15.82 25.28 -7.75
N LEU A 107 -15.09 24.29 -8.25
CA LEU A 107 -13.67 24.10 -7.97
C LEU A 107 -12.77 24.78 -8.99
N CYS A 108 -13.24 25.21 -10.14
CA CYS A 108 -12.37 25.82 -11.13
C CYS A 108 -13.06 27.00 -11.80
N ASP A 109 -12.32 28.06 -12.07
CA ASP A 109 -12.78 29.16 -12.91
C ASP A 109 -12.01 29.08 -14.22
N LEU A 110 -12.65 28.58 -15.29
CA LEU A 110 -12.01 28.48 -16.60
C LEU A 110 -11.64 29.84 -17.19
N ASN A 111 -12.13 30.95 -16.63
CA ASN A 111 -11.70 32.28 -17.04
C ASN A 111 -10.34 32.67 -16.45
N ASP A 112 -9.85 32.00 -15.40
CA ASP A 112 -8.51 32.24 -14.87
C ASP A 112 -7.46 31.73 -15.86
N PRO A 113 -6.64 32.62 -16.47
CA PRO A 113 -5.63 32.23 -17.45
C PRO A 113 -4.56 31.29 -16.88
N ARG A 114 -4.28 31.39 -15.58
CA ARG A 114 -3.26 30.57 -14.90
C ARG A 114 -3.70 29.13 -14.79
N LEU A 115 -4.96 28.92 -14.40
CA LEU A 115 -5.57 27.59 -14.34
C LEU A 115 -5.65 26.96 -15.74
N ARG A 116 -6.06 27.71 -16.76
CA ARG A 116 -6.09 27.20 -18.14
C ARG A 116 -4.71 26.72 -18.59
N GLN A 117 -3.66 27.49 -18.31
CA GLN A 117 -2.30 27.10 -18.65
C GLN A 117 -1.89 25.80 -17.96
N MET A 118 -2.22 25.62 -16.68
CA MET A 118 -1.94 24.36 -15.97
C MET A 118 -2.75 23.19 -16.53
N LEU A 119 -4.03 23.39 -16.85
CA LEU A 119 -4.88 22.35 -17.43
C LEU A 119 -4.34 21.88 -18.78
N LEU A 120 -3.89 22.80 -19.65
CA LEU A 120 -3.31 22.47 -20.96
C LEU A 120 -2.04 21.61 -20.87
N ASN A 121 -1.36 21.55 -19.71
CA ASN A 121 -0.27 20.60 -19.49
C ASN A 121 -0.76 19.16 -19.28
N THR A 122 -2.04 18.97 -18.98
CA THR A 122 -2.66 17.68 -18.64
C THR A 122 -3.75 17.24 -19.63
N CYS A 123 -4.25 18.14 -20.48
CA CYS A 123 -5.35 17.87 -21.40
C CYS A 123 -5.10 18.47 -22.78
N SER A 124 -5.84 18.02 -23.80
CA SER A 124 -5.60 18.41 -25.19
C SER A 124 -6.21 19.75 -25.57
N ASN A 125 -7.30 20.19 -24.93
CA ASN A 125 -7.91 21.49 -25.20
C ASN A 125 -8.70 22.03 -24.01
N VAL A 126 -8.74 23.35 -23.84
CA VAL A 126 -9.58 24.06 -22.85
C VAL A 126 -10.21 25.28 -23.53
N ASP A 127 -11.53 25.26 -23.73
CA ASP A 127 -12.31 26.37 -24.27
C ASP A 127 -13.15 27.01 -23.17
N SER A 128 -12.76 28.20 -22.71
CA SER A 128 -13.51 28.94 -21.68
C SER A 128 -14.80 29.57 -22.19
N ASN A 129 -14.93 29.85 -23.49
CA ASN A 129 -16.13 30.46 -24.06
C ASN A 129 -17.26 29.43 -24.17
N GLU A 130 -16.91 28.20 -24.55
CA GLU A 130 -17.84 27.08 -24.60
C GLU A 130 -17.97 26.35 -23.25
N GLY A 131 -17.09 26.64 -22.29
CA GLY A 131 -17.05 25.97 -21.00
C GLY A 131 -16.67 24.50 -21.13
N VAL A 132 -15.65 24.18 -21.92
CA VAL A 132 -15.27 22.80 -22.27
C VAL A 132 -13.79 22.53 -21.95
N ILE A 133 -13.52 21.36 -21.36
CA ILE A 133 -12.17 20.78 -21.22
C ILE A 133 -12.16 19.45 -21.98
N GLN A 134 -11.25 19.28 -22.94
CA GLN A 134 -11.08 18.03 -23.69
C GLN A 134 -9.83 17.30 -23.22
N THR A 135 -9.98 16.04 -22.81
CA THR A 135 -8.88 15.19 -22.34
C THR A 135 -9.05 13.76 -22.85
N GLY A 136 -8.07 13.25 -23.60
CA GLY A 136 -8.20 11.97 -24.30
C GLY A 136 -9.47 11.90 -25.16
N PRO A 137 -10.29 10.84 -25.05
CA PRO A 137 -11.58 10.74 -25.75
C PRO A 137 -12.71 11.53 -25.07
N TYR A 138 -12.46 12.22 -23.95
CA TYR A 138 -13.49 12.81 -23.12
C TYR A 138 -13.62 14.32 -23.30
N ILE A 139 -14.86 14.80 -23.20
CA ILE A 139 -15.23 16.21 -23.18
C ILE A 139 -15.94 16.48 -21.85
N LEU A 140 -15.31 17.28 -21.00
CA LEU A 140 -15.85 17.75 -19.73
C LEU A 140 -16.49 19.12 -19.94
N ARG A 141 -17.76 19.27 -19.56
CA ARG A 141 -18.44 20.57 -19.54
C ARG A 141 -18.34 21.22 -18.16
N HIS A 142 -18.03 22.50 -18.15
CA HIS A 142 -17.92 23.38 -16.99
C HIS A 142 -19.24 24.09 -16.69
N ASP A 143 -20.36 23.42 -16.97
CA ASP A 143 -21.68 23.94 -16.61
C ASP A 143 -21.87 23.93 -15.09
N PRO A 144 -22.57 24.91 -14.48
CA PRO A 144 -22.84 24.95 -13.04
C PRO A 144 -23.62 23.73 -12.54
N ARG A 145 -24.39 23.12 -13.44
CA ARG A 145 -25.14 21.90 -13.17
C ARG A 145 -24.82 20.88 -14.23
N VAL A 146 -24.51 19.67 -13.80
CA VAL A 146 -24.42 18.51 -14.66
C VAL A 146 -25.76 17.79 -14.65
N GLN A 147 -26.30 17.53 -15.83
CA GLN A 147 -27.45 16.67 -15.97
C GLN A 147 -26.97 15.29 -16.42
N PHE A 148 -27.40 14.24 -15.73
CA PHE A 148 -27.10 12.88 -16.11
C PHE A 148 -28.01 12.51 -17.28
N ALA A 149 -27.59 12.92 -18.48
CA ALA A 149 -28.28 12.62 -19.71
C ALA A 149 -27.94 11.20 -20.19
N GLN A 150 -28.99 10.50 -20.64
CA GLN A 150 -29.02 9.20 -21.30
C GLN A 150 -28.95 8.00 -20.34
N ALA A 151 -30.14 7.40 -20.17
CA ALA A 151 -30.44 6.07 -19.68
C ALA A 151 -29.53 5.59 -18.56
N ARG A 152 -29.87 5.82 -17.29
CA ARG A 152 -28.99 5.34 -16.22
C ARG A 152 -29.76 4.47 -15.27
N SER A 153 -29.77 3.20 -15.62
CA SER A 153 -29.41 2.15 -14.68
C SER A 153 -28.22 2.59 -13.80
N HIS A 154 -28.47 3.29 -12.69
CA HIS A 154 -27.39 3.69 -11.80
C HIS A 154 -26.96 2.50 -10.95
N ILE A 155 -25.74 2.00 -11.16
CA ILE A 155 -25.25 0.87 -10.37
C ILE A 155 -24.79 1.39 -9.00
N TYR A 156 -25.54 1.05 -7.97
CA TYR A 156 -25.23 1.31 -6.57
C TYR A 156 -24.93 -0.01 -5.87
N PRO A 157 -23.79 -0.22 -5.22
CA PRO A 157 -23.62 -1.42 -4.42
C PRO A 157 -24.67 -1.42 -3.29
N ILE A 158 -25.33 -2.56 -3.13
CA ILE A 158 -26.24 -2.88 -2.05
C ILE A 158 -25.49 -3.82 -1.12
N LEU A 159 -25.20 -3.30 0.07
CA LEU A 159 -24.51 -4.04 1.10
C LEU A 159 -25.52 -4.51 2.15
N TRP A 160 -25.25 -5.70 2.67
CA TRP A 160 -25.95 -6.27 3.81
C TRP A 160 -25.05 -6.12 5.04
N PHE A 161 -25.50 -5.36 6.01
CA PHE A 161 -24.81 -5.14 7.27
C PHE A 161 -25.53 -5.92 8.37
N TRP A 162 -24.77 -6.49 9.30
CA TRP A 162 -25.38 -7.06 10.51
C TRP A 162 -25.67 -5.93 11.50
N ASP A 163 -26.95 -5.75 11.84
CA ASP A 163 -27.37 -4.86 12.92
C ASP A 163 -27.30 -5.66 14.23
N PRO A 164 -26.32 -5.38 15.10
CA PRO A 164 -26.13 -6.14 16.34
C PRO A 164 -27.25 -5.89 17.35
N ASP A 165 -27.92 -4.73 17.30
CA ASP A 165 -28.98 -4.34 18.22
C ASP A 165 -30.31 -5.00 17.81
N ALA A 166 -30.59 -5.05 16.50
CA ALA A 166 -31.78 -5.70 15.97
C ALA A 166 -31.59 -7.19 15.65
N ARG A 167 -30.36 -7.71 15.78
CA ARG A 167 -29.95 -9.09 15.43
C ARG A 167 -30.48 -9.54 14.07
N LYS A 168 -30.39 -8.66 13.08
CA LYS A 168 -30.84 -8.93 11.71
C LYS A 168 -29.85 -8.33 10.71
N ALA A 169 -29.81 -8.91 9.51
CA ALA A 169 -29.15 -8.24 8.41
C ALA A 169 -30.01 -7.05 7.96
N VAL A 170 -29.43 -5.85 7.98
CA VAL A 170 -30.01 -4.64 7.41
C VAL A 170 -29.40 -4.37 6.05
N ARG A 171 -30.23 -3.94 5.12
CA ARG A 171 -29.86 -3.68 3.74
C ARG A 171 -29.64 -2.17 3.55
N ARG A 172 -28.62 -1.80 2.79
CA ARG A 172 -28.32 -0.40 2.48
C ARG A 172 -27.93 -0.24 1.02
N VAL A 173 -28.44 0.81 0.40
CA VAL A 173 -28.00 1.25 -0.93
C VAL A 173 -26.94 2.33 -0.73
N ILE A 174 -25.79 2.20 -1.38
CA ILE A 174 -24.69 3.15 -1.21
C ILE A 174 -24.64 4.07 -2.42
N ASP A 175 -25.06 5.33 -2.23
CA ASP A 175 -24.83 6.43 -3.18
C ASP A 175 -23.61 7.25 -2.73
N PRO A 176 -22.55 7.29 -3.55
CA PRO A 176 -21.33 8.03 -3.24
C PRO A 176 -21.38 9.56 -3.43
N SER A 177 -22.56 10.16 -3.68
CA SER A 177 -22.76 11.60 -3.91
C SER A 177 -22.55 12.54 -2.69
N LEU A 178 -21.87 12.07 -1.64
CA LEU A 178 -21.24 12.87 -0.55
C LEU A 178 -22.13 13.54 0.53
N ASP A 179 -23.42 13.22 0.70
CA ASP A 179 -24.13 13.62 1.93
C ASP A 179 -23.75 12.69 3.11
N ARG A 180 -22.80 13.16 3.94
CA ARG A 180 -22.28 12.44 5.11
C ARG A 180 -23.31 12.23 6.22
N SER A 181 -24.50 12.84 6.15
CA SER A 181 -25.43 12.88 7.27
C SER A 181 -26.47 11.77 7.31
N ARG A 182 -26.60 10.92 6.27
CA ARG A 182 -27.69 9.93 6.18
C ARG A 182 -27.27 8.61 5.51
N LEU A 183 -27.70 7.50 6.11
CA LEU A 183 -27.71 6.16 5.51
C LEU A 183 -28.97 6.01 4.64
N PHE A 184 -28.85 5.55 3.39
CA PHE A 184 -29.95 5.64 2.41
C PHE A 184 -30.82 4.36 2.33
N GLU A 185 -32.10 4.55 2.63
CA GLU A 185 -33.19 3.65 2.26
C GLU A 185 -33.58 3.87 0.77
N PRO A 186 -34.13 2.87 0.07
CA PRO A 186 -34.59 2.96 -1.32
C PRO A 186 -35.41 4.22 -1.67
N GLU A 187 -36.28 4.67 -0.77
CA GLU A 187 -37.11 5.87 -0.93
C GLU A 187 -36.26 7.15 -0.96
N HIS A 188 -35.19 7.20 -0.18
CA HIS A 188 -34.27 8.33 -0.17
C HIS A 188 -33.41 8.37 -1.43
N VAL A 189 -33.02 7.21 -1.98
CA VAL A 189 -32.34 7.14 -3.29
C VAL A 189 -33.23 7.75 -4.37
N ARG A 190 -34.52 7.43 -4.40
CA ARG A 190 -35.47 8.05 -5.35
C ARG A 190 -35.61 9.56 -5.17
N ALA A 191 -35.68 10.03 -3.93
CA ALA A 191 -35.81 11.44 -3.61
C ALA A 191 -34.56 12.24 -4.01
N LEU A 192 -33.36 11.73 -3.69
CA LEU A 192 -32.09 12.28 -4.16
C LEU A 192 -32.03 12.30 -5.68
N LEU A 193 -32.53 11.23 -6.30
CA LEU A 193 -32.51 11.11 -7.73
C LEU A 193 -33.60 11.93 -8.44
N HIS A 194 -34.41 12.69 -7.71
CA HIS A 194 -35.60 13.37 -8.26
C HIS A 194 -36.46 12.44 -9.15
N ALA A 195 -36.48 11.14 -8.82
CA ALA A 195 -37.01 10.04 -9.61
C ALA A 195 -37.93 9.17 -8.75
N GLU A 196 -39.03 9.77 -8.29
CA GLU A 196 -39.97 9.19 -7.31
C GLU A 196 -40.60 7.85 -7.77
N GLU A 197 -40.57 7.55 -9.07
CA GLU A 197 -41.13 6.33 -9.66
C GLU A 197 -40.06 5.42 -10.30
N ALA A 198 -38.77 5.61 -9.98
CA ALA A 198 -37.71 4.74 -10.46
C ALA A 198 -37.87 3.30 -9.95
N MET A 199 -37.60 2.32 -10.80
CA MET A 199 -37.55 0.91 -10.44
C MET A 199 -36.16 0.57 -9.91
N LEU A 200 -36.09 -0.13 -8.78
CA LEU A 200 -34.83 -0.65 -8.26
C LEU A 200 -34.69 -2.13 -8.61
N PHE A 201 -33.47 -2.52 -8.97
CA PHE A 201 -33.12 -3.89 -9.28
C PHE A 201 -31.98 -4.37 -8.38
N GLN A 202 -31.97 -5.66 -8.08
CA GLN A 202 -30.84 -6.34 -7.45
C GLN A 202 -30.15 -7.25 -8.47
N ALA A 203 -28.83 -7.23 -8.50
CA ALA A 203 -28.00 -8.17 -9.26
C ALA A 203 -26.84 -8.65 -8.37
N PRO A 204 -26.81 -9.91 -7.96
CA PRO A 204 -25.58 -10.51 -7.41
C PRO A 204 -24.43 -10.32 -8.40
N LEU A 205 -23.18 -10.32 -7.92
CA LEU A 205 -21.96 -10.03 -8.70
C LEU A 205 -21.92 -10.64 -10.11
N LEU A 206 -22.54 -11.82 -10.29
CA LEU A 206 -22.56 -12.64 -11.51
C LEU A 206 -23.98 -13.13 -11.90
N GLY A 207 -25.03 -12.53 -11.34
CA GLY A 207 -26.43 -12.89 -11.58
C GLY A 207 -27.15 -11.99 -12.58
N TYR A 208 -28.41 -12.32 -12.88
CA TYR A 208 -29.31 -11.43 -13.62
C TYR A 208 -29.91 -10.35 -12.72
N PHE A 209 -30.32 -9.21 -13.29
CA PHE A 209 -31.12 -8.24 -12.55
C PHE A 209 -32.49 -8.84 -12.26
N ARG A 210 -32.83 -8.88 -10.98
CA ARG A 210 -34.18 -9.15 -10.48
C ARG A 210 -34.80 -7.85 -10.01
N LEU A 211 -36.08 -7.65 -10.33
CA LEU A 211 -36.82 -6.51 -9.81
C LEU A 211 -36.88 -6.61 -8.28
N ASP A 212 -36.55 -5.52 -7.61
CA ASP A 212 -36.48 -5.53 -6.16
C ASP A 212 -37.84 -5.25 -5.52
N VAL A 213 -38.55 -6.32 -5.17
CA VAL A 213 -39.95 -6.27 -4.71
C VAL A 213 -40.09 -5.49 -3.40
N PHE A 214 -39.06 -5.53 -2.55
CA PHE A 214 -39.02 -4.81 -1.28
C PHE A 214 -38.89 -3.29 -1.44
N SER A 215 -38.44 -2.83 -2.60
CA SER A 215 -38.27 -1.41 -2.87
C SER A 215 -39.38 -0.84 -3.74
N LEU A 216 -40.38 -1.60 -4.18
CA LEU A 216 -41.41 -1.09 -5.10
C LEU A 216 -42.24 0.03 -4.47
N THR A 217 -42.54 1.07 -5.24
CA THR A 217 -43.54 2.08 -4.84
C THR A 217 -44.93 1.44 -4.75
N SER A 218 -45.83 2.05 -3.98
CA SER A 218 -47.23 1.60 -3.90
C SER A 218 -47.88 1.47 -5.29
N ARG A 219 -47.52 2.38 -6.20
CA ARG A 219 -48.00 2.39 -7.59
C ARG A 219 -47.42 1.23 -8.41
N GLN A 220 -46.10 1.02 -8.34
CA GLN A 220 -45.42 -0.09 -9.03
C GLN A 220 -45.94 -1.46 -8.56
N ARG A 221 -46.15 -1.62 -7.26
CA ARG A 221 -46.71 -2.85 -6.66
C ARG A 221 -48.12 -3.16 -7.20
N GLN A 222 -49.01 -2.17 -7.22
CA GLN A 222 -50.36 -2.34 -7.78
C GLN A 222 -50.35 -2.65 -9.28
N GLU A 223 -49.40 -2.10 -10.03
CA GLU A 223 -49.25 -2.36 -11.46
C GLU A 223 -48.79 -3.79 -11.73
N LEU A 224 -47.82 -4.29 -10.96
CA LEU A 224 -47.37 -5.68 -11.01
C LEU A 224 -48.48 -6.67 -10.65
N GLU A 225 -49.18 -6.44 -9.53
CA GLU A 225 -50.29 -7.29 -9.09
C GLU A 225 -51.40 -7.40 -10.15
N LYS A 226 -51.67 -6.31 -10.87
CA LYS A 226 -52.62 -6.31 -12.00
C LYS A 226 -52.15 -7.20 -13.15
N LYS A 227 -50.88 -7.11 -13.56
CA LYS A 227 -50.31 -7.91 -14.66
C LYS A 227 -50.34 -9.41 -14.37
N PHE A 228 -50.08 -9.75 -13.13
CA PHE A 228 -50.13 -11.11 -12.63
C PHE A 228 -51.57 -11.64 -12.47
N THR A 229 -52.53 -10.77 -12.12
CA THR A 229 -53.96 -11.14 -12.02
C THR A 229 -54.66 -11.22 -13.37
N SER A 230 -54.20 -10.45 -14.38
CA SER A 230 -54.73 -10.49 -15.75
C SER A 230 -54.27 -11.73 -16.53
N GLY A 231 -53.39 -12.56 -15.97
CA GLY A 231 -52.82 -13.73 -16.64
C GLY A 231 -51.75 -13.39 -17.67
N GLU A 232 -51.20 -12.18 -17.66
CA GLU A 232 -50.10 -11.76 -18.55
C GLU A 232 -48.80 -12.52 -18.22
N PHE A 233 -48.63 -12.94 -16.95
CA PHE A 233 -47.54 -13.77 -16.44
C PHE A 233 -48.12 -14.85 -15.52
N SER A 234 -47.72 -16.12 -15.70
CA SER A 234 -48.23 -17.26 -14.92
C SER A 234 -47.35 -17.58 -13.72
N SER A 235 -47.95 -17.68 -12.53
CA SER A 235 -47.35 -18.28 -11.34
C SER A 235 -48.45 -18.71 -10.37
N ASP A 236 -48.32 -19.89 -9.77
CA ASP A 236 -49.28 -20.48 -8.82
C ASP A 236 -49.02 -20.05 -7.36
N LEU A 237 -48.02 -19.19 -7.14
CA LEU A 237 -47.60 -18.73 -5.81
C LEU A 237 -48.43 -17.51 -5.37
N GLU A 238 -48.69 -17.40 -4.06
CA GLU A 238 -49.56 -16.35 -3.50
C GLU A 238 -48.82 -15.01 -3.28
N GLU A 239 -47.56 -15.05 -2.81
CA GLU A 239 -46.80 -13.84 -2.51
C GLU A 239 -46.15 -13.22 -3.76
N LEU A 240 -46.24 -11.89 -3.92
CA LEU A 240 -45.70 -11.18 -5.09
C LEU A 240 -44.18 -11.40 -5.30
N ASN A 241 -43.41 -11.54 -4.21
CA ASN A 241 -41.98 -11.82 -4.30
C ASN A 241 -41.73 -13.19 -4.92
N ASP A 242 -42.41 -14.21 -4.40
CA ASP A 242 -42.30 -15.59 -4.87
C ASP A 242 -42.74 -15.70 -6.34
N ARG A 243 -43.80 -14.99 -6.74
CA ARG A 243 -44.28 -14.94 -8.14
C ARG A 243 -43.27 -14.33 -9.10
N ILE A 244 -42.52 -13.31 -8.68
CA ILE A 244 -41.48 -12.67 -9.50
C ILE A 244 -40.21 -13.55 -9.57
N GLU A 245 -39.91 -14.26 -8.48
CA GLU A 245 -38.81 -15.23 -8.42
C GLU A 245 -39.07 -16.47 -9.28
N ASP A 246 -40.32 -16.91 -9.39
CA ASP A 246 -40.78 -18.05 -10.20
C ASP A 246 -40.65 -17.82 -11.72
N LEU A 247 -40.60 -16.56 -12.16
CA LEU A 247 -40.41 -16.24 -13.58
C LEU A 247 -39.03 -16.67 -14.08
N ASP A 248 -39.00 -17.29 -15.25
CA ASP A 248 -37.75 -17.54 -15.95
C ASP A 248 -37.10 -16.22 -16.43
N GLN A 249 -35.88 -16.32 -16.95
CA GLN A 249 -35.13 -15.14 -17.36
C GLN A 249 -35.82 -14.33 -18.47
N GLU A 250 -36.44 -15.00 -19.44
CA GLU A 250 -37.06 -14.37 -20.60
C GLU A 250 -38.39 -13.72 -20.22
N GLU A 251 -39.18 -14.39 -19.39
CA GLU A 251 -40.42 -13.89 -18.82
C GLU A 251 -40.17 -12.72 -17.87
N HIS A 252 -39.13 -12.79 -17.04
CA HIS A 252 -38.73 -11.70 -16.17
C HIS A 252 -38.22 -10.49 -16.98
N ALA A 253 -37.48 -10.71 -18.06
CA ALA A 253 -37.09 -9.62 -18.97
C ALA A 253 -38.31 -8.97 -19.65
N ARG A 254 -39.29 -9.79 -20.08
CA ARG A 254 -40.57 -9.33 -20.65
C ARG A 254 -41.39 -8.52 -19.64
N LEU A 255 -41.43 -8.97 -18.38
CA LEU A 255 -42.08 -8.26 -17.28
C LEU A 255 -41.50 -6.85 -17.13
N ILE A 256 -40.18 -6.73 -17.06
CA ILE A 256 -39.53 -5.44 -16.87
C ILE A 256 -39.74 -4.52 -18.08
N ARG A 257 -39.60 -5.03 -19.31
CA ARG A 257 -39.91 -4.26 -20.53
C ARG A 257 -41.33 -3.70 -20.52
N SER A 258 -42.27 -4.47 -19.98
CA SER A 258 -43.67 -4.02 -19.83
C SER A 258 -43.86 -2.92 -18.78
N LEU A 259 -42.94 -2.77 -17.82
CA LEU A 259 -43.00 -1.77 -16.74
C LEU A 259 -42.28 -0.46 -17.07
N ASN A 260 -41.17 -0.52 -17.84
CA ASN A 260 -40.40 0.67 -18.27
C ASN A 260 -40.67 1.10 -19.73
N GLY A 261 -41.55 0.40 -20.45
CA GLY A 261 -41.86 0.70 -21.85
C GLY A 261 -40.70 0.44 -22.83
N ALA A 262 -39.68 -0.29 -22.42
CA ALA A 262 -38.48 -0.52 -23.23
C ALA A 262 -38.72 -1.50 -24.38
N GLN A 263 -38.09 -1.22 -25.52
CA GLN A 263 -38.03 -2.17 -26.64
C GLN A 263 -36.93 -3.21 -26.40
N GLU A 264 -37.08 -4.39 -26.99
CA GLU A 264 -36.04 -5.42 -26.95
C GLU A 264 -34.72 -4.89 -27.55
N GLY A 265 -33.60 -5.14 -26.88
CA GLY A 265 -32.27 -4.64 -27.24
C GLY A 265 -32.02 -3.14 -26.99
N SER A 266 -33.00 -2.40 -26.46
CA SER A 266 -32.79 -1.00 -26.04
C SER A 266 -32.04 -0.93 -24.70
N LEU A 267 -31.53 0.25 -24.33
CA LEU A 267 -30.93 0.48 -23.00
C LEU A 267 -31.92 0.26 -21.85
N GLY A 268 -33.22 0.14 -22.10
CA GLY A 268 -34.23 -0.22 -21.12
C GLY A 268 -34.52 -1.73 -21.05
N ASP A 269 -33.84 -2.56 -21.84
CA ASP A 269 -34.00 -4.01 -21.80
C ASP A 269 -33.08 -4.65 -20.74
N PRO A 270 -33.59 -5.42 -19.76
CA PRO A 270 -32.76 -6.15 -18.80
C PRO A 270 -31.70 -7.07 -19.40
N ALA A 271 -31.93 -7.52 -20.63
CA ALA A 271 -30.96 -8.27 -21.39
C ALA A 271 -29.69 -7.47 -21.71
N THR A 272 -29.67 -6.15 -21.51
CA THR A 272 -28.53 -5.25 -21.78
C THR A 272 -27.81 -4.74 -20.52
N TRP A 273 -28.30 -5.06 -19.31
CA TRP A 273 -27.87 -4.36 -18.09
C TRP A 273 -26.70 -4.98 -17.32
N THR A 274 -26.49 -6.31 -17.39
CA THR A 274 -25.54 -7.00 -16.47
C THR A 274 -24.13 -6.92 -16.97
N TYR A 275 -23.17 -7.01 -16.06
CA TYR A 275 -21.76 -7.22 -16.40
C TYR A 275 -21.56 -8.46 -17.30
N ALA A 276 -22.41 -9.49 -17.11
CA ALA A 276 -22.49 -10.68 -17.96
C ALA A 276 -23.40 -10.54 -19.21
N ASN A 277 -24.04 -9.39 -19.43
CA ASN A 277 -25.00 -9.08 -20.51
C ASN A 277 -24.56 -7.87 -21.36
N ASN A 278 -23.64 -7.03 -20.87
CA ASN A 278 -22.72 -6.26 -21.71
C ASN A 278 -21.87 -7.18 -22.61
N LEU A 279 -22.01 -8.50 -22.42
CA LEU A 279 -21.53 -9.62 -23.25
C LEU A 279 -22.53 -10.10 -24.30
N GLN A 280 -23.70 -9.45 -24.43
CA GLN A 280 -24.72 -9.83 -25.40
C GLN A 280 -25.02 -8.68 -26.35
N GLY A 281 -24.85 -8.95 -27.64
CA GLY A 281 -24.91 -7.98 -28.73
C GLY A 281 -23.61 -7.87 -29.55
N TRP A 282 -22.69 -8.82 -29.40
CA TRP A 282 -21.35 -8.74 -29.94
C TRP A 282 -21.27 -9.21 -31.39
N ASP A 283 -20.86 -8.30 -32.28
CA ASP A 283 -20.45 -8.65 -33.64
C ASP A 283 -19.02 -9.21 -33.63
N ARG A 284 -18.72 -10.14 -34.55
CA ARG A 284 -17.40 -10.78 -34.74
C ARG A 284 -16.25 -9.78 -34.86
N ALA A 285 -16.54 -8.55 -35.29
CA ALA A 285 -15.55 -7.48 -35.41
C ALA A 285 -15.03 -6.98 -34.04
N GLN A 286 -15.89 -6.90 -33.02
CA GLN A 286 -15.51 -6.43 -31.68
C GLN A 286 -14.71 -7.48 -30.90
N ASP A 287 -14.99 -8.77 -31.08
CA ASP A 287 -14.17 -9.86 -30.56
C ASP A 287 -12.73 -9.81 -31.10
N GLN A 288 -12.57 -9.47 -32.39
CA GLN A 288 -11.24 -9.35 -33.00
C GLN A 288 -10.50 -8.09 -32.54
N GLU A 289 -11.21 -7.01 -32.25
CA GLU A 289 -10.65 -5.77 -31.70
C GLU A 289 -10.25 -5.95 -30.23
N GLN A 290 -11.09 -6.58 -29.42
CA GLN A 290 -10.74 -6.91 -28.03
C GLN A 290 -9.63 -7.97 -27.98
N MET A 291 -9.66 -9.02 -28.80
CA MET A 291 -8.56 -9.99 -28.89
C MET A 291 -7.26 -9.37 -29.40
N ARG A 292 -7.31 -8.34 -30.26
CA ARG A 292 -6.15 -7.52 -30.64
C ARG A 292 -5.68 -6.60 -29.51
N ASN A 293 -6.60 -6.05 -28.71
CA ASN A 293 -6.31 -5.07 -27.66
C ASN A 293 -5.95 -5.70 -26.30
N THR A 294 -6.41 -6.92 -26.01
CA THR A 294 -6.25 -7.63 -24.72
C THR A 294 -5.56 -8.99 -24.85
N GLY A 295 -5.40 -9.53 -26.06
CA GLY A 295 -4.68 -10.78 -26.33
C GLY A 295 -5.43 -12.09 -26.00
N ARG A 296 -6.66 -12.05 -25.45
CA ARG A 296 -7.47 -13.26 -25.15
C ARG A 296 -8.99 -12.99 -25.32
N GLY A 297 -9.74 -14.02 -25.74
CA GLY A 297 -11.21 -14.00 -25.83
C GLY A 297 -11.92 -14.42 -24.51
N GLU A 298 -13.26 -14.29 -24.46
CA GLU A 298 -14.05 -14.42 -23.22
C GLU A 298 -14.20 -15.84 -22.63
N ALA A 299 -13.77 -16.01 -21.38
CA ALA A 299 -13.80 -17.29 -20.65
C ALA A 299 -15.10 -17.57 -19.87
N LEU A 300 -15.91 -16.56 -19.52
CA LEU A 300 -16.98 -16.68 -18.49
C LEU A 300 -18.35 -17.19 -18.98
N ARG A 301 -18.56 -17.29 -20.30
CA ARG A 301 -19.89 -17.55 -20.91
C ARG A 301 -20.60 -18.82 -20.40
N PHE A 302 -19.86 -19.90 -20.17
CA PHE A 302 -20.43 -21.20 -19.76
C PHE A 302 -20.60 -21.34 -18.24
N GLN A 303 -19.85 -20.55 -17.46
CA GLN A 303 -19.72 -20.66 -16.01
C GLN A 303 -20.86 -19.95 -15.26
N ARG A 304 -21.47 -18.94 -15.91
CA ARG A 304 -22.66 -18.20 -15.47
C ARG A 304 -23.82 -19.09 -15.02
N ARG A 305 -24.09 -20.17 -15.76
CA ARG A 305 -25.21 -21.09 -15.47
C ARG A 305 -24.96 -21.97 -14.24
N ALA A 306 -23.69 -22.26 -13.92
CA ALA A 306 -23.34 -23.08 -12.76
C ALA A 306 -23.53 -22.31 -11.44
N LEU A 307 -23.12 -21.04 -11.39
CA LEU A 307 -23.29 -20.15 -10.23
C LEU A 307 -24.76 -19.91 -9.85
N ILE A 308 -25.59 -19.69 -10.86
CA ILE A 308 -27.04 -19.45 -10.68
C ILE A 308 -27.70 -20.70 -10.11
N ARG A 309 -27.38 -21.89 -10.64
CA ARG A 309 -27.87 -23.16 -10.13
C ARG A 309 -27.38 -23.47 -8.72
N ALA A 310 -26.13 -23.13 -8.37
CA ALA A 310 -25.59 -23.31 -7.02
C ALA A 310 -26.31 -22.42 -5.98
N ARG A 311 -26.73 -21.21 -6.37
CA ARG A 311 -27.50 -20.28 -5.54
C ARG A 311 -28.96 -20.72 -5.37
N GLU A 312 -29.61 -21.09 -6.47
CA GLU A 312 -31.07 -21.32 -6.55
C GLU A 312 -31.46 -22.78 -6.23
N GLY A 313 -30.53 -23.74 -6.32
CA GLY A 313 -30.83 -25.17 -6.30
C GLY A 313 -30.98 -25.87 -4.94
N LYS A 314 -30.82 -25.19 -3.80
CA LYS A 314 -30.96 -25.83 -2.46
C LYS A 314 -31.69 -24.94 -1.46
N GLN A 315 -32.91 -25.32 -1.11
CA GLN A 315 -33.57 -24.77 0.08
C GLN A 315 -32.98 -25.39 1.36
N GLY A 316 -32.77 -24.57 2.39
CA GLY A 316 -32.60 -25.04 3.78
C GLY A 316 -31.18 -25.12 4.37
N ASP A 317 -30.09 -25.15 3.60
CA ASP A 317 -28.72 -25.23 4.14
C ASP A 317 -27.84 -24.08 3.62
N ALA A 318 -27.64 -23.07 4.46
CA ALA A 318 -26.83 -21.90 4.13
C ALA A 318 -25.31 -22.19 4.11
N PRO A 319 -24.72 -22.94 5.06
CA PRO A 319 -23.33 -23.40 4.98
C PRO A 319 -22.98 -24.12 3.67
N ALA A 320 -23.80 -25.07 3.22
CA ALA A 320 -23.52 -25.84 2.00
C ALA A 320 -23.57 -24.95 0.73
N ARG A 321 -24.55 -24.06 0.62
CA ARG A 321 -24.63 -23.07 -0.48
C ARG A 321 -23.40 -22.15 -0.50
N ARG A 322 -22.89 -21.76 0.67
CA ARG A 322 -21.70 -20.91 0.78
C ARG A 322 -20.42 -21.62 0.34
N ALA A 323 -20.25 -22.89 0.69
CA ALA A 323 -19.08 -23.67 0.27
C ALA A 323 -19.06 -23.84 -1.25
N ASP A 324 -20.19 -24.24 -1.85
CA ASP A 324 -20.30 -24.41 -3.31
C ASP A 324 -20.10 -23.08 -4.06
N LEU A 325 -20.65 -21.97 -3.55
CA LEU A 325 -20.46 -20.65 -4.15
C LEU A 325 -19.00 -20.19 -4.08
N ARG A 326 -18.31 -20.42 -2.96
CA ARG A 326 -16.87 -20.08 -2.85
C ARG A 326 -16.04 -20.92 -3.81
N GLN A 327 -16.23 -22.23 -3.81
CA GLN A 327 -15.56 -23.13 -4.74
C GLN A 327 -15.81 -22.73 -6.20
N THR A 328 -17.05 -22.37 -6.55
CA THR A 328 -17.38 -21.92 -7.91
C THR A 328 -16.76 -20.55 -8.23
N VAL A 329 -16.59 -19.65 -7.25
CA VAL A 329 -15.90 -18.37 -7.45
C VAL A 329 -14.41 -18.59 -7.72
N ASP A 330 -13.79 -19.48 -6.95
CA ASP A 330 -12.36 -19.80 -7.04
C ASP A 330 -12.04 -20.57 -8.35
N ASP A 331 -12.81 -21.63 -8.65
CA ASP A 331 -12.61 -22.48 -9.84
C ASP A 331 -12.77 -21.70 -11.17
N ASN A 332 -13.49 -20.58 -11.16
CA ASN A 332 -13.77 -19.78 -12.36
C ASN A 332 -12.98 -18.46 -12.42
N GLU A 333 -11.97 -18.26 -11.56
CA GLU A 333 -11.08 -17.07 -11.54
C GLU A 333 -11.82 -15.72 -11.54
N ILE A 334 -13.03 -15.64 -10.98
CA ILE A 334 -13.90 -14.45 -11.08
C ILE A 334 -13.25 -13.19 -10.51
N LEU A 335 -12.49 -13.33 -9.41
CA LEU A 335 -11.80 -12.23 -8.77
C LEU A 335 -10.78 -11.60 -9.71
N LYS A 336 -10.05 -12.43 -10.46
CA LYS A 336 -9.06 -11.99 -11.43
C LYS A 336 -9.69 -11.21 -12.58
N VAL A 337 -10.80 -11.70 -13.14
CA VAL A 337 -11.52 -10.97 -14.20
C VAL A 337 -12.02 -9.60 -13.71
N CYS A 338 -12.58 -9.53 -12.50
CA CYS A 338 -13.02 -8.26 -11.92
C CYS A 338 -11.84 -7.29 -11.67
N ASN A 339 -10.68 -7.81 -11.27
CA ASN A 339 -9.47 -7.01 -11.08
C ASN A 339 -8.96 -6.45 -12.42
N GLU A 340 -8.82 -7.31 -13.43
CA GLU A 340 -8.34 -6.91 -14.77
C GLU A 340 -9.21 -5.80 -15.39
N ASP A 341 -10.54 -5.90 -15.25
CA ASP A 341 -11.48 -4.90 -15.74
C ASP A 341 -11.47 -3.59 -14.94
N ALA A 342 -11.26 -3.68 -13.63
CA ALA A 342 -11.08 -2.51 -12.79
C ALA A 342 -9.79 -1.78 -13.16
N ASP A 343 -8.70 -2.51 -13.40
CA ASP A 343 -7.43 -1.92 -13.81
C ASP A 343 -7.55 -1.26 -15.20
N TRP A 344 -8.27 -1.89 -16.13
CA TRP A 344 -8.60 -1.27 -17.40
C TRP A 344 -9.44 0.00 -17.22
N SER A 345 -10.44 -0.03 -16.35
CA SER A 345 -11.29 1.12 -16.04
C SER A 345 -10.49 2.27 -15.44
N ALA A 346 -9.57 2.00 -14.51
CA ALA A 346 -8.66 2.98 -13.95
C ALA A 346 -7.80 3.66 -15.02
N ARG A 347 -7.16 2.86 -15.89
CA ARG A 347 -6.36 3.37 -17.03
C ARG A 347 -7.20 4.21 -17.98
N ALA A 348 -8.41 3.77 -18.33
CA ALA A 348 -9.30 4.48 -19.23
C ALA A 348 -9.78 5.83 -18.64
N LEU A 349 -9.84 5.97 -17.32
CA LEU A 349 -10.31 7.18 -16.63
C LEU A 349 -9.18 8.10 -16.15
N ALA A 350 -7.91 7.67 -16.23
CA ALA A 350 -6.76 8.45 -15.80
C ALA A 350 -6.71 9.89 -16.34
N PRO A 351 -6.97 10.16 -17.65
CA PRO A 351 -6.88 11.52 -18.19
C PRO A 351 -7.85 12.52 -17.55
N LEU A 352 -8.99 12.01 -17.08
CA LEU A 352 -10.02 12.82 -16.42
C LEU A 352 -9.70 13.04 -14.94
N ALA A 353 -9.08 12.06 -14.28
CA ALA A 353 -8.56 12.21 -12.93
C ALA A 353 -7.48 13.30 -12.89
N ASP A 354 -6.58 13.30 -13.88
CA ASP A 354 -5.49 14.28 -14.00
C ASP A 354 -6.03 15.72 -14.09
N VAL A 355 -7.06 15.97 -14.90
CA VAL A 355 -7.75 17.29 -14.97
C VAL A 355 -8.32 17.71 -13.61
N THR A 356 -8.98 16.80 -12.91
CA THR A 356 -9.60 17.08 -11.61
C THR A 356 -8.54 17.37 -10.55
N MET A 357 -7.45 16.60 -10.53
CA MET A 357 -6.32 16.82 -9.63
C MET A 357 -5.68 18.18 -9.86
N THR A 358 -5.45 18.56 -11.13
CA THR A 358 -4.91 19.88 -11.49
C THR A 358 -5.78 21.02 -10.95
N ALA A 359 -7.11 20.93 -11.09
CA ALA A 359 -8.03 21.93 -10.56
C ALA A 359 -7.99 22.03 -9.02
N VAL A 360 -8.02 20.89 -8.31
CA VAL A 360 -7.97 20.86 -6.85
C VAL A 360 -6.62 21.36 -6.31
N TYR A 361 -5.52 20.99 -6.98
CA TYR A 361 -4.18 21.47 -6.67
C TYR A 361 -4.04 22.98 -6.91
N PHE A 362 -4.55 23.50 -8.03
CA PHE A 362 -4.53 24.94 -8.31
C PHE A 362 -5.22 25.77 -7.21
N ASN A 363 -6.34 25.31 -6.67
CA ASN A 363 -6.97 25.98 -5.52
C ASN A 363 -6.10 25.97 -4.27
N SER A 364 -5.37 24.88 -4.04
CA SER A 364 -4.43 24.78 -2.92
C SER A 364 -3.31 25.81 -3.10
N LEU A 365 -2.78 25.94 -4.32
CA LEU A 365 -1.81 26.99 -4.65
C LEU A 365 -2.36 28.40 -4.46
N LEU A 366 -3.61 28.68 -4.86
CA LEU A 366 -4.23 29.99 -4.65
C LEU A 366 -4.31 30.33 -3.16
N GLU A 367 -4.72 29.37 -2.32
CA GLU A 367 -4.81 29.61 -0.89
C GLU A 367 -3.42 29.83 -0.26
N ILE A 368 -2.44 29.00 -0.60
CA ILE A 368 -1.06 29.16 -0.13
C ILE A 368 -0.51 30.52 -0.57
N SER A 369 -0.71 30.89 -1.83
CA SER A 369 -0.29 32.15 -2.43
C SER A 369 -0.84 33.39 -1.71
N ARG A 370 -2.06 33.30 -1.16
CA ARG A 370 -2.66 34.36 -0.32
C ARG A 370 -2.01 34.44 1.05
N ASP A 371 -1.72 33.29 1.66
CA ASP A 371 -1.22 33.21 3.03
C ASP A 371 0.32 33.20 3.13
N LEU A 372 1.06 33.29 2.00
CA LEU A 372 2.52 33.17 1.92
C LEU A 372 3.30 34.02 2.92
N ASP A 373 2.88 35.26 3.16
CA ASP A 373 3.56 36.21 4.05
C ASP A 373 2.94 36.27 5.46
N SER A 374 2.00 35.37 5.75
CA SER A 374 1.27 35.34 7.00
C SER A 374 1.76 34.21 7.92
N SER A 375 1.56 34.38 9.23
CA SER A 375 1.73 33.28 10.20
C SER A 375 0.63 32.20 10.09
N ARG A 376 -0.28 32.32 9.11
CA ARG A 376 -1.40 31.38 8.91
C ARG A 376 -0.98 30.09 8.23
N LEU A 377 0.16 30.05 7.51
CA LEU A 377 0.64 28.84 6.84
C LEU A 377 0.70 27.62 7.78
N LEU A 378 1.27 27.78 8.97
CA LEU A 378 1.33 26.70 9.97
C LEU A 378 -0.04 26.33 10.54
N GLN A 379 -1.01 27.23 10.52
CA GLN A 379 -2.37 26.94 10.99
C GLN A 379 -3.11 25.96 10.07
N HIS A 380 -2.70 25.82 8.80
CA HIS A 380 -3.24 24.79 7.93
C HIS A 380 -2.93 23.38 8.43
N ILE A 381 -1.87 23.18 9.22
CA ILE A 381 -1.50 21.86 9.75
C ILE A 381 -2.49 21.39 10.83
N THR A 382 -2.99 22.31 11.64
CA THR A 382 -3.78 22.00 12.85
C THR A 382 -5.26 22.30 12.71
N LYS A 383 -5.68 23.26 11.88
CA LYS A 383 -7.09 23.65 11.72
C LYS A 383 -7.75 22.94 10.55
N SER A 384 -8.73 22.07 10.80
CA SER A 384 -9.38 21.24 9.79
C SER A 384 -9.99 22.01 8.60
N ASN A 385 -10.59 23.17 8.85
CA ASN A 385 -11.16 24.01 7.78
C ASN A 385 -10.08 24.58 6.85
N LEU A 386 -8.91 24.95 7.39
CA LEU A 386 -7.76 25.43 6.62
C LEU A 386 -7.01 24.28 5.95
N LEU A 387 -6.89 23.13 6.60
CA LEU A 387 -6.32 21.95 5.97
C LEU A 387 -7.13 21.56 4.72
N HIS A 388 -8.45 21.77 4.73
CA HIS A 388 -9.34 21.43 3.60
C HIS A 388 -9.03 22.24 2.34
N SER A 389 -8.65 23.50 2.49
CA SER A 389 -8.35 24.37 1.35
C SER A 389 -7.04 24.00 0.66
N ILE A 390 -6.12 23.29 1.34
CA ILE A 390 -4.83 22.85 0.79
C ILE A 390 -4.77 21.35 0.44
N ARG A 391 -5.92 20.66 0.41
CA ARG A 391 -6.01 19.21 0.17
C ARG A 391 -5.37 18.74 -1.14
N GLY A 392 -5.27 19.62 -2.14
CA GLY A 392 -4.68 19.32 -3.43
C GLY A 392 -3.18 19.00 -3.35
N LEU A 393 -2.47 19.51 -2.32
CA LEU A 393 -1.08 19.15 -2.07
C LEU A 393 -0.95 17.65 -1.81
N GLY A 394 -1.74 17.13 -0.86
CA GLY A 394 -1.74 15.72 -0.56
C GLY A 394 -2.20 14.88 -1.75
N VAL A 395 -3.23 15.30 -2.47
CA VAL A 395 -3.77 14.53 -3.61
C VAL A 395 -2.69 14.34 -4.67
N ARG A 396 -1.94 15.39 -5.00
CA ARG A 396 -0.86 15.30 -5.98
C ARG A 396 0.31 14.45 -5.46
N LEU A 397 0.70 14.61 -4.19
CA LEU A 397 1.74 13.77 -3.59
C LEU A 397 1.34 12.29 -3.60
N ARG A 398 0.10 11.97 -3.23
CA ARG A 398 -0.40 10.59 -3.25
C ARG A 398 -0.33 10.00 -4.65
N ARG A 399 -0.76 10.77 -5.66
CA ARG A 399 -0.70 10.33 -7.06
C ARG A 399 0.72 10.00 -7.52
N ARG A 400 1.71 10.82 -7.14
CA ARG A 400 3.14 10.56 -7.42
C ARG A 400 3.60 9.22 -6.86
N ILE A 401 3.24 8.97 -5.60
CA ILE A 401 3.58 7.72 -4.90
C ILE A 401 2.89 6.53 -5.57
N ASP A 402 1.61 6.65 -5.93
CA ASP A 402 0.88 5.58 -6.61
C ASP A 402 1.49 5.26 -8.00
N TRP A 403 1.91 6.26 -8.78
CA TRP A 403 2.63 6.02 -10.05
C TRP A 403 3.98 5.33 -9.84
N LEU A 404 4.73 5.74 -8.82
CA LEU A 404 6.01 5.11 -8.49
C LEU A 404 5.81 3.65 -8.03
N ALA A 405 4.76 3.39 -7.26
CA ALA A 405 4.37 2.04 -6.86
C ALA A 405 3.96 1.18 -8.06
N GLU A 406 3.19 1.72 -9.00
CA GLU A 406 2.81 1.03 -10.25
C GLU A 406 4.04 0.71 -11.11
N ALA A 407 4.99 1.63 -11.22
CA ALA A 407 6.27 1.41 -11.91
C ALA A 407 7.16 0.36 -11.21
N SER A 408 6.90 0.08 -9.93
CA SER A 408 7.66 -0.88 -9.11
C SER A 408 7.09 -2.30 -9.13
N LEU A 409 6.02 -2.56 -9.90
CA LEU A 409 5.35 -3.86 -9.94
C LEU A 409 6.15 -4.92 -10.71
N ASN A 410 6.24 -6.11 -10.15
CA ASN A 410 6.73 -7.30 -10.85
C ASN A 410 5.64 -7.95 -11.72
N THR A 411 5.97 -9.07 -12.37
CA THR A 411 5.02 -9.82 -13.23
C THR A 411 3.85 -10.44 -12.48
N GLU A 412 3.93 -10.57 -11.16
CA GLU A 412 2.87 -11.09 -10.29
C GLU A 412 1.97 -9.97 -9.73
N GLY A 413 2.27 -8.70 -10.04
CA GLY A 413 1.51 -7.55 -9.56
C GLY A 413 1.86 -7.13 -8.13
N GLU A 414 3.03 -7.54 -7.62
CA GLU A 414 3.55 -7.15 -6.31
C GLU A 414 4.61 -6.04 -6.46
N ILE A 415 4.72 -5.14 -5.48
CA ILE A 415 5.77 -4.12 -5.45
C ILE A 415 7.10 -4.81 -5.07
N ASP A 416 8.05 -4.87 -6.01
CA ASP A 416 9.36 -5.54 -5.84
C ASP A 416 10.48 -4.77 -6.56
N ALA A 417 10.70 -3.51 -6.14
CA ALA A 417 11.76 -2.66 -6.64
C ALA A 417 13.05 -2.79 -5.81
N ARG A 418 13.48 -4.01 -5.48
CA ARG A 418 14.80 -4.23 -4.84
C ARG A 418 15.90 -3.56 -5.67
N ALA A 419 16.90 -2.96 -5.01
CA ALA A 419 17.98 -2.22 -5.66
C ALA A 419 18.49 -2.93 -6.93
N LEU A 420 18.48 -2.21 -8.07
CA LEU A 420 18.93 -2.69 -9.39
C LEU A 420 18.22 -3.94 -9.95
N SER A 421 17.02 -4.27 -9.45
CA SER A 421 16.08 -5.17 -10.12
C SER A 421 15.47 -4.51 -11.37
N ASP A 422 14.88 -5.31 -12.26
CA ASP A 422 14.20 -4.76 -13.45
C ASP A 422 13.03 -3.82 -13.08
N PRO A 423 12.17 -4.13 -12.08
CA PRO A 423 11.20 -3.15 -11.58
C PRO A 423 11.83 -1.88 -10.99
N TYR A 424 13.01 -1.96 -10.36
CA TYR A 424 13.73 -0.76 -9.90
C TYR A 424 14.11 0.16 -11.08
N PHE A 425 14.45 -0.38 -12.26
CA PHE A 425 14.81 0.43 -13.42
C PHE A 425 13.62 1.31 -13.85
N HIS A 426 12.42 0.72 -13.85
CA HIS A 426 11.17 1.43 -14.14
C HIS A 426 10.83 2.47 -13.06
N ALA A 427 10.99 2.13 -11.78
CA ALA A 427 10.82 3.07 -10.68
C ALA A 427 11.79 4.27 -10.75
N ALA A 428 13.05 4.02 -11.12
CA ALA A 428 14.05 5.06 -11.33
C ALA A 428 13.69 6.00 -12.49
N LEU A 429 13.24 5.46 -13.63
CA LEU A 429 12.79 6.27 -14.77
C LEU A 429 11.58 7.14 -14.42
N GLU A 430 10.61 6.59 -13.68
CA GLU A 430 9.46 7.35 -13.21
C GLU A 430 9.89 8.47 -12.24
N THR A 431 10.83 8.18 -11.33
CA THR A 431 11.41 9.18 -10.42
C THR A 431 12.10 10.31 -11.19
N ILE A 432 12.90 9.99 -12.23
CA ILE A 432 13.55 10.98 -13.10
C ILE A 432 12.49 11.87 -13.78
N ARG A 433 11.44 11.28 -14.35
CA ARG A 433 10.34 12.04 -14.99
C ARG A 433 9.66 12.98 -14.02
N GLN A 434 9.37 12.52 -12.81
CA GLN A 434 8.74 13.36 -11.78
C GLN A 434 9.66 14.50 -11.31
N MET A 435 10.96 14.24 -11.14
CA MET A 435 11.95 15.28 -10.82
C MET A 435 12.05 16.32 -11.95
N ASN A 436 12.13 15.90 -13.21
CA ASN A 436 12.16 16.82 -14.35
C ASN A 436 10.87 17.66 -14.44
N ALA A 437 9.71 17.05 -14.21
CA ALA A 437 8.43 17.77 -14.18
C ALA A 437 8.39 18.82 -13.07
N ALA A 438 9.08 18.59 -11.95
CA ALA A 438 9.26 19.57 -10.86
C ALA A 438 10.32 20.65 -11.17
N GLY A 439 10.91 20.67 -12.36
CA GLY A 439 11.95 21.62 -12.77
C GLY A 439 13.35 21.28 -12.25
N LEU A 440 13.56 20.05 -11.76
CA LEU A 440 14.87 19.60 -11.30
C LEU A 440 15.70 19.07 -12.46
N HIS A 441 16.98 19.42 -12.46
CA HIS A 441 17.99 18.85 -13.34
C HIS A 441 18.51 17.55 -12.73
N VAL A 442 18.31 16.43 -13.42
CA VAL A 442 18.53 15.10 -12.84
C VAL A 442 19.85 14.52 -13.30
N CYS A 443 20.56 13.84 -12.40
CA CYS A 443 21.79 13.12 -12.72
C CYS A 443 21.95 11.85 -11.87
N ILE A 444 22.84 10.98 -12.32
CA ILE A 444 23.17 9.69 -11.69
C ILE A 444 24.63 9.74 -11.25
N ASP A 445 24.90 9.32 -10.01
CA ASP A 445 26.25 9.22 -9.47
C ASP A 445 26.86 7.81 -9.63
N ARG A 446 28.14 7.66 -9.29
CA ARG A 446 28.88 6.39 -9.40
C ARG A 446 28.43 5.31 -8.40
N ALA A 447 27.56 5.62 -7.45
CA ALA A 447 26.92 4.67 -6.56
C ALA A 447 25.50 4.29 -7.02
N GLY A 448 24.99 4.90 -8.10
CA GLY A 448 23.66 4.66 -8.65
C GLY A 448 22.55 5.50 -8.03
N ASN A 449 22.89 6.50 -7.21
CA ASN A 449 21.91 7.43 -6.65
C ASN A 449 21.38 8.36 -7.74
N LEU A 450 20.11 8.76 -7.62
CA LEU A 450 19.48 9.76 -8.49
C LEU A 450 19.45 11.10 -7.76
N HIS A 451 19.96 12.15 -8.37
CA HIS A 451 20.02 13.50 -7.81
C HIS A 451 19.26 14.49 -8.69
N GLY A 452 18.21 15.11 -8.15
CA GLY A 452 17.46 16.19 -8.77
C GLY A 452 17.86 17.55 -8.18
N LEU A 453 18.55 18.37 -8.96
CA LEU A 453 19.10 19.65 -8.54
C LEU A 453 18.25 20.82 -9.05
N TYR A 454 17.87 21.73 -8.16
CA TYR A 454 17.28 23.00 -8.58
C TYR A 454 18.40 23.95 -9.03
N LEU A 455 18.65 24.00 -10.34
CA LEU A 455 19.71 24.78 -10.98
C LEU A 455 19.12 25.72 -12.04
N ARG A 456 19.86 26.80 -12.33
CA ARG A 456 19.64 27.57 -13.56
C ARG A 456 20.21 26.82 -14.76
N ASP A 457 19.69 27.10 -15.96
CA ASP A 457 20.14 26.46 -17.20
C ASP A 457 21.65 26.64 -17.44
N GLU A 458 22.22 27.80 -17.10
CA GLU A 458 23.67 28.00 -17.25
C GLU A 458 24.48 27.17 -16.25
N GLU A 459 23.98 26.99 -15.02
CA GLU A 459 24.62 26.14 -14.01
C GLU A 459 24.54 24.66 -14.41
N ALA A 460 23.41 24.23 -14.96
CA ALA A 460 23.22 22.89 -15.49
C ALA A 460 24.18 22.62 -16.67
N TYR A 461 24.34 23.58 -17.58
CA TYR A 461 25.32 23.49 -18.67
C TYR A 461 26.77 23.43 -18.16
N GLU A 462 27.10 24.21 -17.12
CA GLU A 462 28.41 24.13 -16.45
C GLU A 462 28.67 22.71 -15.89
N LEU A 463 27.68 22.08 -15.26
CA LEU A 463 27.81 20.71 -14.75
C LEU A 463 27.93 19.67 -15.88
N GLN A 464 27.14 19.79 -16.95
CA GLN A 464 27.25 18.93 -18.14
C GLN A 464 28.63 19.02 -18.80
N SER A 465 29.27 20.19 -18.70
CA SER A 465 30.61 20.45 -19.28
C SER A 465 31.77 20.04 -18.36
N GLY A 466 31.51 19.23 -17.33
CA GLY A 466 32.53 18.72 -16.39
C GLY A 466 32.67 19.54 -15.10
N GLY A 467 31.72 20.42 -14.80
CA GLY A 467 31.65 21.12 -13.52
C GLY A 467 31.29 20.20 -12.35
N SER A 468 31.62 20.61 -11.13
CA SER A 468 31.35 19.84 -9.92
C SER A 468 30.12 20.34 -9.15
N PRO A 469 29.21 19.45 -8.71
CA PRO A 469 28.01 19.82 -7.93
C PRO A 469 28.31 20.48 -6.57
N ASP A 470 29.42 20.13 -5.92
CA ASP A 470 29.81 20.61 -4.58
C ASP A 470 29.83 22.15 -4.47
N LYS A 471 30.22 22.82 -5.55
CA LYS A 471 30.18 24.29 -5.71
C LYS A 471 28.81 24.89 -5.39
N TYR A 472 27.73 24.16 -5.70
CA TYR A 472 26.36 24.61 -5.54
C TYR A 472 25.69 24.05 -4.27
N LEU A 473 26.16 22.92 -3.76
CA LEU A 473 25.45 22.15 -2.74
C LEU A 473 25.85 22.48 -1.30
N LYS A 474 26.95 23.22 -1.09
CA LYS A 474 27.41 23.64 0.25
C LYS A 474 26.34 24.32 1.12
N HIS A 475 25.39 25.02 0.51
CA HIS A 475 24.28 25.69 1.19
C HIS A 475 22.92 25.16 0.75
N SER A 476 22.87 23.90 0.31
CA SER A 476 21.63 23.27 -0.14
C SER A 476 20.87 22.61 1.00
N ILE A 477 19.55 22.63 0.95
CA ILE A 477 18.72 21.71 1.73
C ILE A 477 18.56 20.43 0.91
N HIS A 478 19.07 19.34 1.45
CA HIS A 478 19.15 18.06 0.78
C HIS A 478 18.02 17.14 1.25
N HIS A 479 16.98 17.04 0.43
CA HIS A 479 15.91 16.08 0.64
C HIS A 479 16.39 14.69 0.23
N ILE A 480 16.30 13.73 1.14
CA ILE A 480 16.71 12.36 0.87
C ILE A 480 15.64 11.38 1.29
N SER A 481 15.65 10.23 0.62
CA SER A 481 15.26 8.91 1.12
C SER A 481 15.57 7.91 -0.02
N HIS A 482 14.89 6.78 -0.07
CA HIS A 482 15.11 5.74 -1.07
C HIS A 482 13.85 5.45 -1.92
N ILE A 483 14.04 4.77 -3.05
CA ILE A 483 12.93 4.23 -3.87
C ILE A 483 13.02 2.71 -4.06
N ASP A 484 14.15 2.11 -3.68
CA ASP A 484 14.24 0.66 -3.61
C ASP A 484 13.38 0.13 -2.46
N SER A 485 12.96 -1.12 -2.60
CA SER A 485 12.05 -1.75 -1.64
C SER A 485 12.45 -3.18 -1.33
N VAL A 486 11.87 -3.74 -0.28
CA VAL A 486 11.81 -5.20 -0.10
C VAL A 486 10.89 -5.87 -1.13
N LYS A 487 10.85 -7.20 -1.11
CA LYS A 487 9.89 -7.97 -1.91
C LYS A 487 8.47 -7.83 -1.34
N ASN A 488 7.49 -7.62 -2.21
CA ASN A 488 6.07 -7.43 -1.87
C ASN A 488 5.87 -6.30 -0.83
N ALA A 489 6.52 -5.17 -1.08
CA ALA A 489 6.57 -4.03 -0.17
C ALA A 489 5.28 -3.19 -0.18
N GLY A 490 5.20 -2.27 0.79
CA GLY A 490 4.24 -1.16 0.80
C GLY A 490 4.54 -0.10 -0.25
N ARG A 491 3.72 0.96 -0.29
CA ARG A 491 3.81 2.03 -1.28
C ARG A 491 4.62 3.24 -0.81
N PHE A 492 4.79 3.42 0.49
CA PHE A 492 5.23 4.69 1.10
C PHE A 492 6.65 4.63 1.67
N ASP A 493 7.09 3.47 2.18
CA ASP A 493 8.44 3.23 2.68
C ASP A 493 9.51 3.75 1.69
N GLY A 494 10.37 4.68 2.15
CA GLY A 494 11.30 5.47 1.34
C GLY A 494 10.67 6.47 0.36
N ARG A 495 9.74 5.99 -0.47
CA ARG A 495 9.10 6.71 -1.58
C ARG A 495 8.43 8.02 -1.13
N LEU A 496 7.87 8.05 0.09
CA LEU A 496 7.30 9.26 0.68
C LEU A 496 8.34 10.38 0.80
N GLY A 497 9.58 10.06 1.21
CA GLY A 497 10.66 11.02 1.36
C GLY A 497 11.08 11.65 0.05
N VAL A 498 11.33 10.81 -0.96
CA VAL A 498 11.71 11.24 -2.31
C VAL A 498 10.58 12.03 -2.97
N ALA A 499 9.36 11.49 -3.00
CA ALA A 499 8.21 12.16 -3.60
C ALA A 499 7.83 13.45 -2.86
N GLY A 500 8.01 13.51 -1.54
CA GLY A 500 7.82 14.71 -0.73
C GLY A 500 8.78 15.83 -1.10
N GLY A 501 10.07 15.52 -1.27
CA GLY A 501 11.07 16.47 -1.78
C GLY A 501 10.73 16.98 -3.19
N ILE A 502 10.36 16.08 -4.10
CA ILE A 502 9.91 16.44 -5.46
C ILE A 502 8.68 17.35 -5.40
N GLU A 503 7.71 17.04 -4.55
CA GLU A 503 6.47 17.80 -4.43
C GLU A 503 6.73 19.22 -3.93
N VAL A 504 7.61 19.41 -2.94
CA VAL A 504 7.98 20.74 -2.47
C VAL A 504 8.70 21.55 -3.55
N ALA A 505 9.63 20.94 -4.30
CA ALA A 505 10.27 21.59 -5.44
C ALA A 505 9.23 22.01 -6.50
N HIS A 506 8.25 21.15 -6.78
CA HIS A 506 7.20 21.42 -7.75
C HIS A 506 6.24 22.53 -7.26
N ILE A 507 5.88 22.55 -5.97
CA ILE A 507 5.09 23.65 -5.38
C ILE A 507 5.83 24.98 -5.52
N LEU A 508 7.13 25.02 -5.22
CA LEU A 508 7.93 26.24 -5.35
C LEU A 508 7.96 26.72 -6.81
N LYS A 509 8.19 25.80 -7.75
CA LYS A 509 8.15 26.08 -9.19
C LYS A 509 6.79 26.64 -9.62
N ASP A 510 5.68 26.00 -9.23
CA ASP A 510 4.35 26.46 -9.63
C ASP A 510 3.99 27.82 -8.99
N LEU A 511 4.39 28.07 -7.74
CA LEU A 511 4.21 29.37 -7.11
C LEU A 511 5.02 30.46 -7.81
N ASN A 512 6.20 30.14 -8.34
CA ASN A 512 7.01 31.05 -9.13
C ASN A 512 6.39 31.30 -10.51
N ASP A 513 6.10 30.24 -11.25
CA ASP A 513 5.74 30.30 -12.68
C ASP A 513 4.27 30.66 -12.90
N THR A 514 3.38 30.20 -12.00
CA THR A 514 1.93 30.37 -12.15
C THR A 514 1.40 31.48 -11.26
N MET A 515 2.00 31.70 -10.08
CA MET A 515 1.53 32.70 -9.09
C MET A 515 2.43 33.94 -8.97
N GLU A 516 3.55 34.00 -9.70
CA GLU A 516 4.49 35.14 -9.75
C GLU A 516 5.06 35.52 -8.36
N LYS A 517 5.28 34.53 -7.48
CA LYS A 517 5.69 34.77 -6.08
C LYS A 517 7.20 34.88 -5.84
N ASN A 518 8.02 34.72 -6.87
CA ASN A 518 9.48 34.88 -6.83
C ASN A 518 10.15 34.22 -5.61
N LEU A 519 9.78 32.98 -5.30
CA LEU A 519 10.29 32.25 -4.12
C LEU A 519 11.62 31.53 -4.39
N LEU A 520 11.99 31.39 -5.66
CA LEU A 520 13.16 30.65 -6.09
C LEU A 520 14.33 31.61 -6.35
N PRO A 521 15.59 31.17 -6.24
CA PRO A 521 16.74 32.05 -6.43
C PRO A 521 16.88 32.54 -7.89
N HIS A 522 16.84 33.87 -8.13
CA HIS A 522 17.06 34.45 -9.47
C HIS A 522 18.46 35.04 -9.69
N SER A 523 19.33 35.08 -8.68
CA SER A 523 20.67 35.69 -8.79
C SER A 523 21.81 34.71 -8.49
N ARG A 524 22.99 34.98 -9.08
CA ARG A 524 24.23 34.24 -8.79
C ARG A 524 24.72 34.40 -7.34
N GLU A 525 24.28 35.45 -6.65
CA GLU A 525 24.70 35.75 -5.27
C GLU A 525 23.89 34.97 -4.22
N HIS A 526 22.75 34.39 -4.61
CA HIS A 526 21.92 33.60 -3.72
C HIS A 526 22.43 32.15 -3.66
N LEU A 527 22.92 31.75 -2.48
CA LEU A 527 23.62 30.48 -2.30
C LEU A 527 22.70 29.33 -1.91
N VAL A 528 21.59 29.63 -1.22
CA VAL A 528 20.68 28.60 -0.71
C VAL A 528 19.84 28.00 -1.83
N ARG A 529 19.74 26.67 -1.87
CA ARG A 529 18.98 25.95 -2.90
C ARG A 529 18.42 24.63 -2.36
N THR A 530 17.52 24.01 -3.12
CA THR A 530 16.95 22.70 -2.79
C THR A 530 17.50 21.63 -3.75
N HIS A 531 17.74 20.44 -3.21
CA HIS A 531 18.23 19.26 -3.92
C HIS A 531 17.49 18.04 -3.37
N VAL A 532 17.01 17.16 -4.25
CA VAL A 532 16.36 15.89 -3.88
C VAL A 532 17.21 14.71 -4.33
N SER A 533 17.42 13.70 -3.48
CA SER A 533 18.04 12.44 -3.86
C SER A 533 17.13 11.24 -3.58
N ALA A 534 17.09 10.32 -4.53
CA ALA A 534 16.72 8.93 -4.29
C ALA A 534 18.01 8.14 -4.13
N LEU A 535 18.30 7.73 -2.90
CA LEU A 535 19.49 7.00 -2.53
C LEU A 535 19.26 5.51 -2.78
N LEU A 536 20.29 4.83 -3.27
CA LEU A 536 20.20 3.44 -3.70
C LEU A 536 20.62 2.48 -2.58
N GLY A 537 19.77 1.48 -2.33
CA GLY A 537 20.13 0.30 -1.56
C GLY A 537 19.99 0.48 -0.05
N GLU A 538 19.12 1.40 0.39
CA GLU A 538 18.81 1.59 1.81
C GLU A 538 18.32 0.27 2.43
N GLU A 539 17.52 -0.49 1.70
CA GLU A 539 16.90 -1.75 2.16
C GLU A 539 17.88 -2.93 2.25
N MET A 540 19.16 -2.70 1.95
CA MET A 540 20.25 -3.67 2.09
C MET A 540 20.03 -4.99 1.34
N THR A 541 19.43 -4.92 0.16
CA THR A 541 19.23 -6.10 -0.71
C THR A 541 20.56 -6.59 -1.29
N PHE A 542 21.51 -5.68 -1.49
CA PHE A 542 22.93 -5.98 -1.71
C PHE A 542 23.69 -5.75 -0.41
N THR A 543 24.63 -6.65 -0.10
CA THR A 543 25.48 -6.56 1.09
C THR A 543 26.95 -6.81 0.73
N GLY A 544 27.86 -6.26 1.53
CA GLY A 544 29.30 -6.46 1.40
C GLY A 544 30.02 -6.01 2.66
N GLU A 545 31.24 -6.50 2.87
CA GLU A 545 32.02 -6.24 4.08
C GLU A 545 32.22 -4.73 4.30
N GLY A 546 31.71 -4.22 5.43
CA GLY A 546 31.91 -2.82 5.85
C GLY A 546 31.09 -1.76 5.12
N VAL A 547 30.07 -2.13 4.34
CA VAL A 547 29.19 -1.18 3.63
C VAL A 547 27.74 -1.33 4.13
N SER A 548 27.17 -0.25 4.68
CA SER A 548 25.77 -0.15 5.08
C SER A 548 25.10 1.04 4.40
N MET A 549 23.90 0.84 3.86
CA MET A 549 23.14 1.76 3.00
C MET A 549 24.06 2.39 1.93
N PRO A 550 24.50 1.61 0.92
CA PRO A 550 25.60 1.96 0.02
C PRO A 550 25.44 3.34 -0.65
N GLY A 551 24.22 3.70 -1.06
CA GLY A 551 23.92 4.99 -1.68
C GLY A 551 24.25 6.18 -0.76
N SER A 552 23.65 6.23 0.43
CA SER A 552 23.93 7.28 1.41
C SER A 552 25.36 7.23 1.94
N SER A 553 25.93 6.03 2.11
CA SER A 553 27.33 5.86 2.54
C SER A 553 28.31 6.48 1.55
N ALA A 554 28.07 6.33 0.25
CA ALA A 554 28.89 6.94 -0.80
C ALA A 554 28.80 8.47 -0.80
N VAL A 555 27.58 9.01 -0.67
CA VAL A 555 27.35 10.46 -0.58
C VAL A 555 28.01 11.04 0.68
N ALA A 556 27.91 10.33 1.81
CA ALA A 556 28.55 10.71 3.07
C ALA A 556 30.08 10.55 3.07
N GLY A 557 30.68 9.99 2.00
CA GLY A 557 32.11 9.71 1.91
C GLY A 557 32.60 8.61 2.85
N LEU A 558 31.69 7.76 3.33
CA LEU A 558 31.96 6.64 4.23
C LEU A 558 32.39 5.38 3.46
N SER A 559 31.92 5.21 2.22
CA SER A 559 32.32 4.13 1.32
C SER A 559 32.71 4.68 -0.06
N GLN A 560 33.71 4.06 -0.67
CA GLN A 560 34.08 4.34 -2.06
C GLN A 560 33.21 3.49 -3.02
N PRO A 561 32.89 3.99 -4.23
CA PRO A 561 32.12 3.23 -5.22
C PRO A 561 32.71 1.85 -5.51
N GLU A 562 34.04 1.71 -5.52
CA GLU A 562 34.73 0.44 -5.78
C GLU A 562 34.50 -0.61 -4.69
N GLN A 563 34.15 -0.20 -3.47
CA GLN A 563 33.73 -1.12 -2.41
C GLN A 563 32.29 -1.60 -2.67
N ILE A 564 31.40 -0.68 -3.07
CA ILE A 564 30.00 -0.97 -3.38
C ILE A 564 29.89 -1.94 -4.57
N TYR A 565 30.72 -1.75 -5.60
CA TYR A 565 30.76 -2.61 -6.80
C TYR A 565 30.99 -4.09 -6.52
N ARG A 566 31.57 -4.44 -5.37
CA ARG A 566 31.86 -5.82 -4.96
C ARG A 566 30.73 -6.46 -4.16
N MET A 567 29.71 -5.69 -3.79
CA MET A 567 28.57 -6.20 -3.02
C MET A 567 27.79 -7.23 -3.83
N GLN A 568 27.18 -8.18 -3.12
CA GLN A 568 26.36 -9.23 -3.70
C GLN A 568 24.99 -9.30 -3.02
N ASN A 569 23.96 -9.69 -3.77
CA ASN A 569 22.65 -10.00 -3.21
C ASN A 569 22.49 -11.49 -2.91
N ASN A 570 21.35 -11.88 -2.34
CA ASN A 570 21.07 -13.27 -1.97
C ASN A 570 20.97 -14.22 -3.17
N GLU A 571 20.70 -13.69 -4.36
CA GLU A 571 20.70 -14.43 -5.62
C GLU A 571 22.12 -14.61 -6.21
N GLY A 572 23.16 -14.09 -5.56
CA GLY A 572 24.55 -14.16 -6.02
C GLY A 572 24.88 -13.18 -7.15
N GLN A 573 24.01 -12.21 -7.45
CA GLN A 573 24.29 -11.16 -8.43
C GLN A 573 25.28 -10.17 -7.84
N VAL A 574 26.18 -9.66 -8.68
CA VAL A 574 27.19 -8.64 -8.31
C VAL A 574 26.65 -7.25 -8.63
N PHE A 575 26.81 -6.31 -7.69
CA PHE A 575 26.30 -4.94 -7.82
C PHE A 575 26.78 -4.26 -9.11
N LEU A 576 28.08 -4.33 -9.41
CA LEU A 576 28.64 -3.69 -10.60
C LEU A 576 27.97 -4.16 -11.90
N ASP A 577 27.72 -5.46 -12.03
CA ASP A 577 27.13 -6.02 -13.25
C ASP A 577 25.70 -5.50 -13.44
N ARG A 578 24.91 -5.46 -12.36
CA ARG A 578 23.54 -4.91 -12.38
C ARG A 578 23.51 -3.40 -12.54
N PHE A 579 24.50 -2.69 -12.00
CA PHE A 579 24.63 -1.25 -12.19
C PHE A 579 24.97 -0.91 -13.65
N LEU A 580 25.83 -1.70 -14.29
CA LEU A 580 26.10 -1.55 -15.73
C LEU A 580 24.86 -1.85 -16.58
N ASP A 581 24.07 -2.87 -16.24
CA ASP A 581 22.78 -3.14 -16.91
C ASP A 581 21.84 -1.94 -16.79
N PHE A 582 21.77 -1.33 -15.60
CA PHE A 582 20.97 -0.14 -15.34
C PHE A 582 21.43 1.07 -16.18
N LEU A 583 22.74 1.32 -16.26
CA LEU A 583 23.28 2.44 -17.03
C LEU A 583 23.09 2.24 -18.55
N GLU A 584 23.24 1.02 -19.06
CA GLU A 584 22.93 0.71 -20.47
C GLU A 584 21.44 0.92 -20.77
N TRP A 585 20.57 0.51 -19.85
CA TRP A 585 19.14 0.77 -19.98
C TRP A 585 18.83 2.28 -19.95
N MET A 586 19.45 3.04 -19.05
CA MET A 586 19.32 4.49 -19.00
C MET A 586 19.86 5.19 -20.26
N GLN A 587 20.98 4.71 -20.82
CA GLN A 587 21.50 5.17 -22.12
C GLN A 587 20.44 5.02 -23.22
N GLN A 588 19.80 3.85 -23.31
CA GLN A 588 18.72 3.62 -24.28
C GLN A 588 17.53 4.57 -24.07
N LYS A 589 17.15 4.83 -22.81
CA LYS A 589 16.07 5.78 -22.47
C LYS A 589 16.44 7.23 -22.76
N GLN A 590 17.71 7.61 -22.62
CA GLN A 590 18.20 8.92 -23.01
C GLN A 590 18.28 9.09 -24.53
N GLU A 591 18.56 8.02 -25.27
CA GLU A 591 18.54 7.99 -26.74
C GLU A 591 17.13 8.07 -27.33
N SER A 592 16.15 7.40 -26.71
CA SER A 592 14.74 7.49 -27.11
C SER A 592 14.06 8.79 -26.69
N GLY A 593 14.71 9.61 -25.85
CA GLY A 593 14.15 10.84 -25.29
C GLY A 593 13.18 10.61 -24.12
N GLU A 594 13.10 9.38 -23.59
CA GLU A 594 12.28 9.03 -22.44
C GLU A 594 12.88 9.48 -21.10
N ALA A 595 14.19 9.72 -21.04
CA ALA A 595 14.92 10.21 -19.88
C ALA A 595 15.70 11.48 -20.20
N ASN A 596 15.60 12.50 -19.33
CA ASN A 596 16.36 13.73 -19.42
C ASN A 596 17.33 13.87 -18.23
N LEU A 597 18.61 13.66 -18.51
CA LEU A 597 19.70 13.59 -17.53
C LEU A 597 20.82 14.58 -17.88
N LEU A 598 21.55 15.05 -16.86
CA LEU A 598 22.79 15.81 -17.04
C LEU A 598 23.97 14.91 -17.43
N ASN A 599 23.93 13.62 -17.09
CA ASN A 599 24.90 12.65 -17.59
C ASN A 599 24.85 12.60 -19.12
N GLU A 600 25.99 12.36 -19.76
CA GLU A 600 26.02 12.07 -21.20
C GLU A 600 26.42 10.61 -21.42
N PHE A 601 25.44 9.75 -21.71
CA PHE A 601 25.71 8.34 -21.96
C PHE A 601 25.78 8.00 -23.45
N ARG A 602 25.29 8.84 -24.37
CA ARG A 602 25.09 8.45 -25.78
C ARG A 602 26.40 8.04 -26.45
N GLY A 603 26.37 6.88 -27.11
CA GLY A 603 27.52 6.36 -27.84
C GLY A 603 28.70 5.88 -26.98
N LEU A 604 28.59 5.91 -25.65
CA LEU A 604 29.57 5.29 -24.75
C LEU A 604 29.45 3.77 -24.75
N LYS A 605 30.58 3.08 -24.55
CA LYS A 605 30.60 1.63 -24.34
C LYS A 605 30.24 1.30 -22.90
N ARG A 606 29.75 0.07 -22.67
CA ARG A 606 29.44 -0.46 -21.33
C ARG A 606 30.50 -0.14 -20.28
N SER A 607 31.77 -0.38 -20.59
CA SER A 607 32.90 -0.15 -19.67
C SER A 607 33.18 1.33 -19.33
N GLU A 608 32.66 2.25 -20.14
CA GLU A 608 32.88 3.71 -20.01
C GLU A 608 31.71 4.39 -19.27
N LEU A 609 30.56 3.71 -19.12
CA LEU A 609 29.36 4.26 -18.50
C LEU A 609 29.55 4.72 -17.03
N PRO A 610 30.24 3.97 -16.16
CA PRO A 610 30.47 4.42 -14.79
C PRO A 610 31.29 5.71 -14.72
N ASP A 611 32.22 5.93 -15.65
CA ASP A 611 33.07 7.13 -15.68
C ASP A 611 32.31 8.39 -16.12
N ALA A 612 31.17 8.22 -16.80
CA ALA A 612 30.23 9.30 -17.14
C ALA A 612 29.26 9.65 -16.00
N CYS A 613 29.31 8.92 -14.88
CA CYS A 613 28.52 9.22 -13.70
C CYS A 613 29.22 10.22 -12.76
N PHE A 614 28.44 10.99 -12.02
CA PHE A 614 28.98 11.99 -11.09
C PHE A 614 29.61 11.33 -9.85
N VAL A 615 30.48 12.07 -9.17
CA VAL A 615 31.13 11.59 -7.95
C VAL A 615 30.16 11.75 -6.75
N PRO A 616 29.81 10.67 -6.02
CA PRO A 616 28.78 10.69 -4.98
C PRO A 616 29.01 11.73 -3.87
N HIS A 617 30.24 11.83 -3.35
CA HIS A 617 30.52 12.73 -2.22
C HIS A 617 30.42 14.23 -2.57
N HIS A 618 30.35 14.59 -3.86
CA HIS A 618 30.06 15.98 -4.26
C HIS A 618 28.61 16.39 -4.00
N PHE A 619 27.72 15.43 -3.71
CA PHE A 619 26.31 15.69 -3.41
C PHE A 619 26.00 15.85 -1.92
N PHE A 620 26.99 15.67 -1.04
CA PHE A 620 26.80 15.83 0.39
C PHE A 620 26.40 17.26 0.77
N SER A 621 25.41 17.38 1.66
CA SER A 621 25.07 18.62 2.34
C SER A 621 25.00 18.39 3.85
N LYS A 622 25.32 19.43 4.63
CA LYS A 622 25.16 19.43 6.10
C LYS A 622 23.70 19.63 6.54
N HIS A 623 22.78 19.90 5.60
CA HIS A 623 21.39 20.23 5.89
C HIS A 623 20.46 19.23 5.22
N THR A 624 20.42 18.01 5.74
CA THR A 624 19.58 16.93 5.24
C THR A 624 18.19 16.93 5.88
N PHE A 625 17.17 16.74 5.05
CA PHE A 625 15.77 16.61 5.44
C PHE A 625 15.18 15.33 4.86
N GLU A 626 15.02 14.31 5.69
CA GLU A 626 14.32 13.09 5.34
C GLU A 626 12.89 13.11 5.89
N ARG A 627 11.94 12.79 5.02
CA ARG A 627 10.58 12.42 5.44
C ARG A 627 10.43 10.93 5.29
N HIS A 628 9.78 10.34 6.27
CA HIS A 628 9.59 8.91 6.29
C HIS A 628 8.26 8.60 6.97
N ILE A 629 7.66 7.46 6.64
CA ILE A 629 6.59 6.90 7.45
C ILE A 629 7.15 6.43 8.79
N GLU A 630 6.32 6.33 9.81
CA GLU A 630 6.74 5.91 11.14
C GLU A 630 7.32 4.49 11.18
N GLN A 631 6.84 3.63 10.28
CA GLN A 631 7.14 2.18 10.22
C GLN A 631 6.62 1.37 11.43
N GLY A 632 6.09 2.04 12.48
CA GLY A 632 5.48 1.46 13.68
C GLY A 632 4.14 2.12 14.04
N PRO A 633 3.52 1.74 15.18
CA PRO A 633 2.19 2.21 15.56
C PRO A 633 2.17 3.31 16.65
N HIS A 634 3.29 3.97 16.95
CA HIS A 634 3.42 4.93 18.04
C HIS A 634 2.63 6.22 17.79
N LEU A 635 2.79 6.85 16.63
CA LEU A 635 2.10 8.07 16.23
C LEU A 635 0.60 7.85 16.06
N ASP A 636 0.21 6.69 15.53
CA ASP A 636 -1.20 6.31 15.46
C ASP A 636 -1.84 6.16 16.85
N ARG A 637 -1.20 5.41 17.75
CA ARG A 637 -1.66 5.30 19.15
C ARG A 637 -1.69 6.64 19.88
N ALA A 638 -0.74 7.52 19.58
CA ALA A 638 -0.68 8.86 20.14
C ALA A 638 -1.72 9.82 19.53
N GLY A 639 -2.34 9.46 18.40
CA GLY A 639 -3.23 10.35 17.65
C GLY A 639 -2.52 11.57 17.07
N VAL A 640 -1.22 11.46 16.78
CA VAL A 640 -0.39 12.55 16.28
C VAL A 640 -0.02 12.29 14.82
N PRO A 641 -0.25 13.23 13.88
CA PRO A 641 0.06 13.01 12.46
C PRO A 641 1.54 12.85 12.12
N MET A 642 2.44 13.48 12.88
CA MET A 642 3.87 13.50 12.60
C MET A 642 4.70 13.85 13.84
N ALA A 643 5.94 13.38 13.88
CA ALA A 643 6.92 13.78 14.88
C ALA A 643 8.34 13.85 14.31
N MET A 644 9.19 14.66 14.92
CA MET A 644 10.61 14.69 14.59
C MET A 644 11.38 13.67 15.41
N VAL A 645 12.25 12.92 14.76
CA VAL A 645 13.19 12.02 15.41
C VAL A 645 14.31 12.84 16.05
N SER A 646 14.60 12.55 17.31
CA SER A 646 15.68 13.16 18.09
C SER A 646 17.00 12.38 17.94
N ARG A 647 16.88 11.05 17.86
CA ARG A 647 18.00 10.11 17.85
C ARG A 647 17.64 8.89 17.01
N ILE A 648 18.63 8.35 16.32
CA ILE A 648 18.55 7.05 15.66
C ILE A 648 19.35 6.05 16.49
N MET A 649 18.76 4.88 16.76
CA MET A 649 19.45 3.80 17.45
C MET A 649 20.63 3.31 16.63
N GLY A 650 21.74 3.01 17.31
CA GLY A 650 22.83 2.25 16.71
C GLY A 650 22.38 0.82 16.44
N ILE A 651 23.04 0.16 15.50
CA ILE A 651 22.80 -1.23 15.13
C ILE A 651 24.09 -2.03 15.23
N ARG A 652 24.00 -3.23 15.78
CA ARG A 652 25.04 -4.25 15.67
C ARG A 652 24.36 -5.50 15.12
N GLN A 653 24.74 -5.87 13.90
CA GLN A 653 24.20 -7.03 13.21
C GLN A 653 25.28 -8.09 13.02
N GLU A 654 24.99 -9.32 13.41
CA GLU A 654 25.90 -10.44 13.34
C GLU A 654 25.19 -11.71 12.88
N ASP A 655 25.86 -12.51 12.06
CA ASP A 655 25.40 -13.85 11.70
C ASP A 655 26.13 -14.89 12.53
N PHE A 656 25.38 -15.86 13.05
CA PHE A 656 25.87 -17.01 13.79
C PHE A 656 25.61 -18.28 12.97
N LEU A 657 26.67 -19.05 12.71
CA LEU A 657 26.62 -20.34 12.05
C LEU A 657 26.78 -21.45 13.11
N PHE A 658 25.69 -22.12 13.43
CA PHE A 658 25.64 -23.28 14.31
C PHE A 658 25.99 -24.53 13.51
N GLN A 659 26.91 -25.36 14.00
CA GLN A 659 27.39 -26.59 13.35
C GLN A 659 27.30 -27.76 14.33
N GLY A 660 26.63 -28.84 13.91
CA GLY A 660 26.39 -30.04 14.72
C GLY A 660 25.03 -30.66 14.44
N GLU A 661 24.79 -31.87 14.96
CA GLU A 661 23.53 -32.61 14.73
C GLU A 661 22.30 -31.87 15.27
N ALA A 662 22.46 -31.10 16.36
CA ALA A 662 21.38 -30.33 16.98
C ALA A 662 21.39 -28.83 16.60
N SER A 663 21.97 -28.46 15.45
CA SER A 663 22.18 -27.05 15.06
C SER A 663 20.88 -26.22 15.04
N GLU A 664 19.81 -26.70 14.40
CA GLU A 664 18.51 -26.00 14.32
C GLU A 664 17.87 -25.86 15.71
N ALA A 665 17.96 -26.91 16.54
CA ALA A 665 17.41 -26.91 17.90
C ALA A 665 18.15 -25.94 18.83
N ALA A 666 19.47 -25.82 18.67
CA ALA A 666 20.31 -24.86 19.38
C ALA A 666 20.01 -23.42 18.96
N ALA A 667 19.84 -23.18 17.67
CA ALA A 667 19.53 -21.86 17.14
C ALA A 667 18.12 -21.37 17.57
N LEU A 668 17.12 -22.28 17.63
CA LEU A 668 15.80 -21.96 18.20
C LEU A 668 15.87 -21.63 19.70
N GLU A 669 16.66 -22.39 20.48
CA GLU A 669 16.87 -22.11 21.91
C GLU A 669 17.52 -20.73 22.11
N PHE A 670 18.53 -20.42 21.29
CA PHE A 670 19.21 -19.14 21.35
C PHE A 670 18.27 -17.98 21.06
N ASN A 671 17.44 -18.10 20.02
CA ASN A 671 16.40 -17.12 19.71
C ASN A 671 15.46 -16.86 20.92
N LEU A 672 14.97 -17.93 21.54
CA LEU A 672 14.10 -17.84 22.70
C LEU A 672 14.76 -17.13 23.90
N ARG A 673 16.01 -17.49 24.22
CA ARG A 673 16.73 -16.91 25.36
C ARG A 673 17.14 -15.46 25.12
N MET A 674 17.54 -15.13 23.91
CA MET A 674 17.76 -13.74 23.47
C MET A 674 16.49 -12.91 23.64
N ARG A 675 15.33 -13.48 23.31
CA ARG A 675 14.04 -12.84 23.54
C ARG A 675 13.77 -12.59 25.03
N GLN A 676 14.03 -13.56 25.90
CA GLN A 676 13.90 -13.38 27.35
C GLN A 676 14.85 -12.29 27.88
N LEU A 677 16.08 -12.28 27.39
CA LEU A 677 17.10 -11.30 27.77
C LEU A 677 16.68 -9.86 27.41
N SER A 678 16.13 -9.63 26.22
CA SER A 678 15.62 -8.30 25.81
C SER A 678 14.48 -7.75 26.65
N LEU A 679 13.85 -8.58 27.50
CA LEU A 679 12.77 -8.16 28.40
C LEU A 679 13.27 -7.78 29.78
N GLU A 680 14.56 -7.98 30.08
CA GLU A 680 15.12 -7.55 31.35
C GLU A 680 15.03 -6.02 31.48
N PRO A 681 14.76 -5.47 32.68
CA PRO A 681 14.64 -4.02 32.89
C PRO A 681 15.86 -3.21 32.42
N GLU A 682 17.05 -3.82 32.46
CA GLU A 682 18.31 -3.24 31.98
C GLU A 682 18.29 -2.92 30.49
N PHE A 683 17.58 -3.73 29.69
CA PHE A 683 17.56 -3.66 28.22
C PHE A 683 16.23 -3.16 27.66
N LYS A 684 15.42 -2.49 28.49
CA LYS A 684 14.09 -2.00 28.10
C LYS A 684 14.08 -1.11 26.85
N ASN A 685 15.16 -0.39 26.59
CA ASN A 685 15.32 0.50 25.42
C ASN A 685 16.14 -0.13 24.28
N THR A 686 16.57 -1.37 24.46
CA THR A 686 17.29 -2.14 23.46
C THR A 686 16.29 -2.96 22.66
N ARG A 687 16.38 -2.90 21.33
CA ARG A 687 15.53 -3.70 20.44
C ARG A 687 16.35 -4.84 19.88
N ILE A 688 15.76 -6.02 19.83
CA ILE A 688 16.42 -7.21 19.31
C ILE A 688 15.53 -7.91 18.33
N THR A 689 16.12 -8.25 17.20
CA THR A 689 15.51 -9.12 16.22
C THR A 689 16.44 -10.27 15.96
N VAL A 690 15.90 -11.47 16.04
CA VAL A 690 16.60 -12.69 15.67
C VAL A 690 15.92 -13.19 14.42
N GLY A 691 16.64 -13.14 13.30
CA GLY A 691 16.13 -13.46 11.97
C GLY A 691 16.88 -14.61 11.31
N ILE A 692 16.25 -15.20 10.28
CA ILE A 692 16.77 -16.22 9.36
C ILE A 692 17.41 -17.43 10.05
N LEU A 693 16.59 -18.43 10.36
CA LEU A 693 17.01 -19.80 10.66
C LEU A 693 17.02 -20.60 9.35
N GLU A 694 18.15 -20.64 8.65
CA GLU A 694 18.30 -21.49 7.45
C GLU A 694 19.10 -22.74 7.82
N GLY A 695 18.50 -23.92 7.65
CA GLY A 695 19.21 -25.19 7.70
C GLY A 695 20.06 -25.37 6.45
N MET A 696 21.37 -25.48 6.61
CA MET A 696 22.35 -25.65 5.52
C MET A 696 22.93 -27.07 5.55
N SER A 697 22.91 -27.79 4.42
CA SER A 697 23.77 -28.98 4.20
C SER A 697 23.73 -29.49 2.74
N ASP A 698 24.71 -30.34 2.40
CA ASP A 698 24.71 -31.23 1.22
C ASP A 698 23.91 -32.55 1.44
N PHE A 699 23.40 -32.81 2.65
CA PHE A 699 22.69 -34.03 3.05
C PHE A 699 21.65 -33.77 4.17
N ALA A 700 20.39 -34.14 3.95
CA ALA A 700 19.40 -34.24 5.03
C ALA A 700 19.53 -35.61 5.72
N CYS A 701 19.63 -35.64 7.06
CA CYS A 701 19.40 -36.89 7.78
C CYS A 701 17.90 -37.16 7.75
N HIS A 702 17.51 -38.34 7.25
CA HIS A 702 16.14 -38.83 7.31
C HIS A 702 15.98 -39.63 8.59
N GLU A 703 15.20 -39.12 9.54
CA GLU A 703 14.79 -39.90 10.72
C GLU A 703 13.33 -40.32 10.58
N ASP A 704 13.12 -41.64 10.53
CA ASP A 704 11.81 -42.27 10.61
C ASP A 704 11.33 -42.19 12.06
N ALA A 705 10.53 -41.17 12.37
CA ALA A 705 9.98 -40.97 13.71
C ALA A 705 8.57 -41.57 13.82
N GLN A 706 8.29 -42.19 14.97
CA GLN A 706 6.97 -42.78 15.29
C GLN A 706 5.85 -41.71 15.31
N LEU A 707 6.19 -40.47 15.72
CA LEU A 707 5.37 -39.28 15.56
C LEU A 707 6.19 -38.20 14.87
N ALA A 708 5.78 -37.77 13.67
CA ALA A 708 6.33 -36.59 13.01
C ALA A 708 5.19 -35.69 12.51
N MET A 709 5.30 -34.40 12.82
CA MET A 709 4.28 -33.40 12.52
C MET A 709 4.92 -32.15 11.94
N ARG A 710 4.39 -31.67 10.82
CA ARG A 710 4.71 -30.35 10.27
C ARG A 710 3.71 -29.33 10.79
N TRP A 711 4.24 -28.19 11.23
CA TRP A 711 3.49 -27.07 11.79
C TRP A 711 3.75 -25.84 10.94
N THR A 712 2.69 -25.16 10.53
CA THR A 712 2.78 -23.84 9.88
C THR A 712 2.06 -22.81 10.75
N LEU A 713 2.82 -21.84 11.25
CA LEU A 713 2.32 -20.75 12.08
C LEU A 713 2.41 -19.44 11.28
N GLU A 714 1.31 -18.69 11.26
CA GLU A 714 1.18 -17.39 10.61
C GLU A 714 1.22 -16.27 11.65
N GLY A 715 2.08 -15.29 11.42
CA GLY A 715 2.21 -14.07 12.21
C GLY A 715 1.94 -12.83 11.35
N GLU A 716 2.72 -11.78 11.58
CA GLU A 716 2.57 -10.50 10.90
C GLU A 716 3.92 -9.98 10.41
N ILE A 717 4.02 -9.70 9.12
CA ILE A 717 5.20 -9.09 8.51
C ILE A 717 5.25 -7.63 8.94
N ASN A 718 6.40 -7.20 9.47
CA ASN A 718 6.63 -5.81 9.85
C ASN A 718 8.14 -5.51 9.93
N HIS A 719 8.52 -4.24 10.02
CA HIS A 719 9.92 -3.84 10.12
C HIS A 719 10.50 -4.18 11.51
N ALA A 720 11.60 -4.93 11.52
CA ALA A 720 12.31 -5.42 12.70
C ALA A 720 12.78 -4.30 13.64
N GLY A 721 13.46 -3.29 13.09
CA GLY A 721 13.91 -2.12 13.84
C GLY A 721 12.79 -1.23 14.38
N ALA A 722 11.78 -0.91 13.57
CA ALA A 722 10.70 0.02 13.96
C ALA A 722 9.67 -0.58 14.93
N THR A 723 9.37 -1.88 14.79
CA THR A 723 8.35 -2.55 15.60
C THR A 723 8.91 -3.00 16.96
N GLY A 724 8.42 -2.37 18.02
CA GLY A 724 8.72 -2.75 19.40
C GLY A 724 8.44 -4.22 19.67
N VAL A 725 9.26 -4.84 20.52
CA VAL A 725 9.21 -6.25 20.90
C VAL A 725 7.79 -6.67 21.33
N GLU A 726 7.14 -5.85 22.14
CA GLU A 726 5.78 -5.98 22.68
C GLU A 726 4.66 -5.98 21.62
N ASP A 727 4.93 -5.41 20.45
CA ASP A 727 3.95 -5.24 19.38
C ASP A 727 4.05 -6.33 18.30
N ARG A 728 5.10 -7.15 18.32
CA ARG A 728 5.33 -8.19 17.30
C ARG A 728 4.40 -9.38 17.43
N ARG A 729 3.99 -9.92 16.28
CA ARG A 729 3.37 -11.25 16.13
C ARG A 729 4.35 -12.18 15.42
N ASP A 730 5.44 -12.50 16.11
CA ASP A 730 6.59 -13.19 15.53
C ASP A 730 6.42 -14.72 15.54
N PRO A 731 6.25 -15.37 14.37
CA PRO A 731 6.11 -16.82 14.28
C PRO A 731 7.42 -17.56 14.57
N GLY A 732 8.59 -16.94 14.43
CA GLY A 732 9.88 -17.54 14.77
C GLY A 732 10.01 -17.81 16.28
N ILE A 733 9.57 -16.87 17.11
CA ILE A 733 9.49 -17.08 18.57
C ILE A 733 8.46 -18.16 18.92
N ALA A 734 7.32 -18.18 18.22
CA ALA A 734 6.29 -19.19 18.44
C ALA A 734 6.79 -20.61 18.12
N ALA A 735 7.60 -20.77 17.06
CA ALA A 735 8.27 -22.03 16.74
C ALA A 735 9.24 -22.48 17.84
N ALA A 736 10.03 -21.54 18.39
CA ALA A 736 10.97 -21.84 19.47
C ALA A 736 10.24 -22.29 20.75
N ARG A 737 9.13 -21.61 21.11
CA ARG A 737 8.31 -21.98 22.28
C ARG A 737 7.55 -23.29 22.09
N LEU A 738 7.06 -23.58 20.88
CA LEU A 738 6.45 -24.88 20.59
C LEU A 738 7.49 -26.01 20.73
N THR A 739 8.73 -25.75 20.31
CA THR A 739 9.84 -26.69 20.46
C THR A 739 10.24 -26.89 21.92
N GLU A 740 10.31 -25.82 22.71
CA GLU A 740 10.54 -25.88 24.16
C GLU A 740 9.45 -26.69 24.86
N PHE A 741 8.19 -26.40 24.57
CA PHE A 741 7.04 -27.11 25.13
C PHE A 741 7.07 -28.61 24.82
N LEU A 742 7.46 -29.01 23.60
CA LEU A 742 7.69 -30.42 23.26
C LEU A 742 8.75 -31.05 24.17
N ARG A 743 9.90 -30.38 24.34
CA ARG A 743 11.00 -30.88 25.17
C ARG A 743 10.59 -31.01 26.63
N GLU A 744 9.83 -30.05 27.17
CA GLU A 744 9.28 -30.13 28.53
C GLU A 744 8.38 -31.35 28.70
N ARG A 745 7.45 -31.56 27.75
CA ARG A 745 6.55 -32.72 27.75
C ARG A 745 7.28 -34.05 27.65
N ILE A 746 8.39 -34.10 26.91
CA ILE A 746 9.25 -35.28 26.82
C ILE A 746 10.02 -35.51 28.12
N ARG A 747 10.57 -34.44 28.71
CA ARG A 747 11.28 -34.53 30.00
C ARG A 747 10.37 -35.06 31.09
N GLU A 748 9.15 -34.51 31.22
CA GLU A 748 8.17 -34.96 32.21
C GLU A 748 7.81 -36.43 32.05
N ARG A 749 7.66 -36.91 30.81
CA ARG A 749 7.39 -38.32 30.51
C ARG A 749 8.56 -39.21 30.90
N ASN A 750 9.79 -38.82 30.52
CA ASN A 750 11.02 -39.52 30.87
C ASN A 750 11.32 -39.51 32.40
N GLU A 751 10.77 -38.54 33.15
CA GLU A 751 10.84 -38.52 34.62
C GLU A 751 9.84 -39.48 35.27
N SER A 752 8.69 -39.69 34.63
CA SER A 752 7.57 -40.50 35.16
C SER A 752 7.64 -41.99 34.79
N GLU A 753 8.36 -42.36 33.74
CA GLU A 753 8.48 -43.72 33.23
C GLU A 753 9.93 -44.13 32.94
N SER A 754 10.20 -45.42 32.75
CA SER A 754 11.53 -45.91 32.29
C SER A 754 11.80 -45.64 30.80
N SER A 755 10.95 -44.86 30.15
CA SER A 755 10.99 -44.53 28.73
C SER A 755 12.08 -43.51 28.42
N LYS A 756 12.71 -43.66 27.25
CA LYS A 756 13.70 -42.73 26.71
C LYS A 756 13.15 -42.10 25.43
N LEU A 757 12.12 -41.28 25.58
CA LEU A 757 11.61 -40.48 24.48
C LEU A 757 12.63 -39.39 24.13
N GLN A 758 12.82 -39.16 22.84
CA GLN A 758 13.66 -38.11 22.28
C GLN A 758 12.83 -37.24 21.35
N GLY A 759 12.95 -35.92 21.52
CA GLY A 759 12.27 -34.93 20.70
C GLY A 759 13.24 -34.30 19.72
N LEU A 760 12.80 -34.18 18.47
CA LEU A 760 13.57 -33.61 17.37
C LEU A 760 12.81 -32.42 16.82
N ALA A 761 13.54 -31.36 16.49
CA ALA A 761 13.03 -30.20 15.76
C ALA A 761 13.96 -29.95 14.58
N GLY A 762 13.38 -29.78 13.40
CA GLY A 762 14.15 -29.60 12.16
C GLY A 762 13.29 -29.16 10.99
N ASN A 763 13.95 -28.82 9.89
CA ASN A 763 13.34 -28.23 8.70
C ASN A 763 12.56 -26.95 9.04
N VAL A 764 13.21 -26.07 9.79
CA VAL A 764 12.69 -24.74 10.14
C VAL A 764 12.85 -23.83 8.93
N ARG A 765 11.75 -23.22 8.49
CA ARG A 765 11.70 -22.31 7.35
C ARG A 765 10.88 -21.09 7.71
N LEU A 766 11.51 -19.92 7.70
CA LEU A 766 10.85 -18.63 7.92
C LEU A 766 10.52 -17.97 6.57
N TYR A 767 9.41 -17.23 6.52
CA TYR A 767 9.03 -16.46 5.36
C TYR A 767 8.49 -15.06 5.75
N PRO A 768 8.96 -13.97 5.13
CA PRO A 768 10.13 -13.93 4.25
C PRO A 768 11.40 -14.30 5.04
N GLY A 769 12.29 -15.09 4.42
CA GLY A 769 13.49 -15.62 5.06
C GLY A 769 14.80 -15.02 4.55
N SER A 770 14.75 -14.01 3.68
CA SER A 770 15.90 -13.48 2.94
C SER A 770 16.34 -12.07 3.36
N ASN A 771 15.47 -11.27 3.99
CA ASN A 771 15.80 -9.92 4.46
C ASN A 771 15.85 -9.87 6.00
N ARG A 772 16.97 -9.39 6.54
CA ARG A 772 17.29 -9.35 7.97
C ARG A 772 16.50 -8.29 8.75
N ASN A 773 16.00 -7.27 8.04
CA ASN A 773 15.25 -6.16 8.61
C ASN A 773 13.74 -6.42 8.72
N VAL A 774 13.29 -7.64 8.42
CA VAL A 774 11.86 -7.99 8.34
C VAL A 774 11.51 -9.06 9.37
N ILE A 775 10.47 -8.81 10.17
CA ILE A 775 9.86 -9.83 11.04
C ILE A 775 9.14 -10.84 10.14
N PRO A 776 9.37 -12.15 10.30
CA PRO A 776 8.76 -13.15 9.45
C PRO A 776 7.23 -13.17 9.59
N GLY A 777 6.52 -13.29 8.48
CA GLY A 777 5.07 -13.45 8.45
C GLY A 777 4.61 -14.88 8.66
N SER A 778 5.48 -15.87 8.46
CA SER A 778 5.18 -17.26 8.77
C SER A 778 6.43 -18.08 9.08
N VAL A 779 6.22 -19.19 9.78
CA VAL A 779 7.21 -20.25 9.98
C VAL A 779 6.60 -21.60 9.62
N SER A 780 7.38 -22.45 8.97
CA SER A 780 7.13 -23.88 8.86
C SER A 780 8.23 -24.62 9.61
N LEU A 781 7.87 -25.52 10.52
CA LEU A 781 8.83 -26.40 11.21
C LEU A 781 8.30 -27.82 11.30
N THR A 782 9.20 -28.79 11.45
CA THR A 782 8.83 -30.18 11.73
C THR A 782 9.26 -30.52 13.15
N LEU A 783 8.34 -31.12 13.89
CA LEU A 783 8.59 -31.66 15.23
C LEU A 783 8.37 -33.17 15.19
N ALA A 784 9.28 -33.92 15.77
CA ALA A 784 9.22 -35.37 15.78
C ALA A 784 9.58 -35.94 17.16
N VAL A 785 9.04 -37.12 17.46
CA VAL A 785 9.32 -37.86 18.69
C VAL A 785 9.61 -39.32 18.35
N GLN A 786 10.66 -39.84 18.96
CA GLN A 786 11.08 -41.23 18.85
C GLN A 786 11.41 -41.81 20.22
N GLY A 787 11.11 -43.10 20.42
CA GLY A 787 11.56 -43.82 21.60
C GLY A 787 10.95 -45.20 21.73
N ASP A 788 11.62 -46.07 22.48
CA ASP A 788 11.26 -47.49 22.61
C ASP A 788 9.86 -47.75 23.21
N SER A 789 9.25 -46.74 23.82
CA SER A 789 7.94 -46.81 24.50
C SER A 789 6.83 -46.03 23.82
N LEU A 790 7.07 -45.30 22.71
CA LEU A 790 6.05 -44.43 22.13
C LEU A 790 5.00 -45.27 21.39
N ASP A 791 3.82 -45.41 21.97
CA ASP A 791 2.66 -46.04 21.32
C ASP A 791 1.77 -45.01 20.58
N GLU A 792 0.80 -45.51 19.81
CA GLU A 792 -0.09 -44.64 19.02
C GLU A 792 -1.01 -43.75 19.88
N GLU A 793 -1.36 -44.17 21.10
CA GLU A 793 -2.23 -43.42 21.99
C GLU A 793 -1.46 -42.26 22.64
N GLU A 794 -0.25 -42.53 23.11
CA GLU A 794 0.67 -41.54 23.65
C GLU A 794 1.09 -40.53 22.57
N ALA A 795 1.42 -41.00 21.36
CA ALA A 795 1.72 -40.14 20.22
C ALA A 795 0.54 -39.21 19.88
N ARG A 796 -0.70 -39.73 19.96
CA ARG A 796 -1.92 -38.93 19.74
C ARG A 796 -2.16 -37.93 20.86
N SER A 797 -1.96 -38.32 22.11
CA SER A 797 -2.06 -37.41 23.26
C SER A 797 -1.08 -36.26 23.13
N LEU A 798 0.18 -36.55 22.81
CA LEU A 798 1.21 -35.53 22.66
C LEU A 798 0.88 -34.60 21.49
N ALA A 799 0.43 -35.12 20.35
CA ALA A 799 -0.02 -34.29 19.23
C ALA A 799 -1.18 -33.35 19.61
N GLN A 800 -2.15 -33.83 20.41
CA GLN A 800 -3.26 -33.01 20.92
C GLN A 800 -2.80 -31.94 21.91
N GLU A 801 -1.85 -32.24 22.79
CA GLU A 801 -1.24 -31.28 23.72
C GLU A 801 -0.51 -30.16 22.95
N LEU A 802 0.31 -30.52 21.97
CA LEU A 802 1.02 -29.56 21.10
C LEU A 802 0.02 -28.69 20.32
N GLN A 803 -1.03 -29.29 19.76
CA GLN A 803 -2.08 -28.56 19.05
C GLN A 803 -2.84 -27.61 19.98
N GLY A 804 -3.19 -28.06 21.18
CA GLY A 804 -3.84 -27.24 22.20
C GLY A 804 -2.98 -26.06 22.64
N PHE A 805 -1.68 -26.27 22.79
CA PHE A 805 -0.72 -25.19 23.07
C PHE A 805 -0.64 -24.18 21.91
N ALA A 806 -0.56 -24.67 20.67
CA ALA A 806 -0.51 -23.82 19.49
C ALA A 806 -1.77 -22.96 19.29
N VAL A 807 -2.96 -23.57 19.41
CA VAL A 807 -4.24 -22.87 19.21
C VAL A 807 -4.66 -22.04 20.44
N GLY A 808 -4.23 -22.44 21.64
CA GLY A 808 -4.68 -21.82 22.89
C GLY A 808 -3.70 -20.80 23.47
N THR A 809 -2.41 -21.15 23.53
CA THR A 809 -1.36 -20.30 24.12
C THR A 809 -0.73 -19.40 23.07
N LEU A 810 -0.28 -19.96 21.94
CA LEU A 810 0.40 -19.17 20.89
C LEU A 810 -0.55 -18.18 20.17
N ALA A 811 -1.85 -18.43 20.21
CA ALA A 811 -2.85 -17.51 19.68
C ALA A 811 -3.14 -16.29 20.58
N LYS A 812 -2.69 -16.29 21.84
CA LYS A 812 -2.91 -15.18 22.78
C LYS A 812 -1.73 -14.23 22.78
N LYS A 813 -2.02 -12.93 22.76
CA LYS A 813 -0.99 -11.91 23.00
C LYS A 813 -0.56 -11.95 24.47
N VAL A 814 0.73 -12.13 24.71
CA VAL A 814 1.32 -12.10 26.06
C VAL A 814 2.07 -10.78 26.30
N ALA A 815 2.09 -10.33 27.55
CA ALA A 815 2.66 -9.03 27.94
C ALA A 815 4.17 -8.90 27.64
N SER A 816 4.87 -10.04 27.50
CA SER A 816 6.29 -10.14 27.12
C SER A 816 6.56 -9.91 25.63
N GLY A 817 5.54 -9.63 24.81
CA GLY A 817 5.66 -9.44 23.37
C GLY A 817 5.85 -10.74 22.60
N GLY A 818 5.33 -10.81 21.38
CA GLY A 818 5.20 -12.07 20.67
C GLY A 818 3.88 -12.77 21.01
N GLU A 819 3.39 -13.50 20.00
CA GLU A 819 2.16 -14.31 19.94
C GLU A 819 0.81 -13.56 19.98
N GLY A 820 -0.25 -14.24 19.53
CA GLY A 820 -1.20 -13.68 18.56
C GLY A 820 -0.98 -14.24 17.15
N VAL A 821 -0.24 -15.36 17.04
CA VAL A 821 0.01 -16.08 15.80
C VAL A 821 -1.02 -17.18 15.61
N LYS A 822 -1.34 -17.49 14.37
CA LYS A 822 -2.38 -18.45 14.00
C LYS A 822 -1.74 -19.75 13.52
N LEU A 823 -2.21 -20.88 14.03
CA LEU A 823 -1.94 -22.18 13.40
C LEU A 823 -2.73 -22.27 12.09
N SER A 824 -2.06 -22.25 10.95
CA SER A 824 -2.72 -22.30 9.63
C SER A 824 -2.74 -23.70 9.04
N ARG A 825 -1.70 -24.49 9.30
CA ARG A 825 -1.59 -25.86 8.78
C ARG A 825 -0.88 -26.78 9.76
N MET A 826 -1.37 -28.02 9.81
CA MET A 826 -0.79 -29.11 10.59
C MET A 826 -0.90 -30.41 9.79
N ASP A 827 0.24 -31.00 9.41
CA ASP A 827 0.28 -32.24 8.62
C ASP A 827 1.05 -33.33 9.35
N ARG A 828 0.57 -34.57 9.30
CA ARG A 828 1.35 -35.74 9.72
C ARG A 828 2.40 -36.05 8.66
N MET A 829 3.63 -36.28 9.11
CA MET A 829 4.78 -36.59 8.27
C MET A 829 5.23 -38.03 8.50
N SER A 830 5.86 -38.63 7.49
CA SER A 830 6.48 -39.96 7.61
C SER A 830 7.92 -39.90 8.11
N TYR A 831 8.60 -38.75 7.96
CA TYR A 831 9.98 -38.53 8.36
C TYR A 831 10.23 -37.05 8.67
N ILE A 832 11.35 -36.76 9.35
CA ILE A 832 11.87 -35.41 9.56
C ILE A 832 13.22 -35.24 8.85
N ASN A 833 13.51 -34.01 8.41
CA ASN A 833 14.83 -33.62 7.94
C ASN A 833 15.47 -32.75 9.02
N VAL A 834 16.70 -33.07 9.40
CA VAL A 834 17.53 -32.25 10.29
C VAL A 834 18.79 -31.86 9.53
N TYR A 835 19.17 -30.58 9.62
CA TYR A 835 20.36 -30.05 8.97
C TYR A 835 21.55 -30.02 9.94
N GLY A 836 22.75 -30.39 9.44
CA GLY A 836 23.99 -30.39 10.24
C GLY A 836 24.57 -28.99 10.49
N SER A 837 23.98 -27.96 9.89
CA SER A 837 24.28 -26.58 10.22
C SER A 837 23.05 -25.69 10.09
N ALA A 838 23.00 -24.64 10.90
CA ALA A 838 21.95 -23.63 10.87
C ALA A 838 22.57 -22.24 10.96
N ARG A 839 22.16 -21.33 10.09
CA ARG A 839 22.50 -19.90 10.20
C ARG A 839 21.40 -19.21 11.00
N LEU A 840 21.77 -18.22 11.84
CA LEU A 840 20.88 -17.33 12.57
C LEU A 840 21.49 -15.92 12.58
N SER A 841 20.72 -14.90 12.24
CA SER A 841 21.15 -13.50 12.26
C SER A 841 20.57 -12.80 13.50
N VAL A 842 21.40 -12.02 14.20
CA VAL A 842 20.97 -11.16 15.31
C VAL A 842 21.17 -9.72 14.90
N ASP A 843 20.12 -8.92 15.08
CA ASP A 843 20.10 -7.46 14.93
C ASP A 843 19.81 -6.87 16.32
N LEU A 844 20.85 -6.28 16.91
CA LEU A 844 20.82 -5.58 18.20
C LEU A 844 20.78 -4.08 17.95
N ARG A 845 19.78 -3.38 18.48
CA ARG A 845 19.65 -1.93 18.36
C ARG A 845 19.53 -1.25 19.71
N SER A 846 20.24 -0.13 19.87
CA SER A 846 20.25 0.61 21.12
C SER A 846 20.46 2.10 20.87
N ASP A 847 19.80 2.95 21.66
CA ASP A 847 20.05 4.39 21.66
C ASP A 847 21.30 4.79 22.47
N ARG A 848 21.96 3.80 23.10
CA ARG A 848 23.17 3.95 23.92
C ARG A 848 24.17 2.82 23.65
N GLU A 849 25.43 3.18 23.49
CA GLU A 849 26.53 2.24 23.25
C GLU A 849 26.74 1.30 24.46
N GLU A 850 26.76 1.84 25.68
CA GLU A 850 26.94 1.07 26.93
C GLU A 850 25.91 -0.07 27.08
N SER A 851 24.65 0.18 26.71
CA SER A 851 23.59 -0.83 26.75
C SER A 851 23.80 -1.93 25.71
N SER A 852 24.32 -1.58 24.52
CA SER A 852 24.65 -2.53 23.46
C SER A 852 25.79 -3.47 23.90
N ASP A 853 26.83 -2.90 24.54
CA ASP A 853 27.98 -3.68 25.01
C ASP A 853 27.62 -4.61 26.19
N SER A 854 26.83 -4.12 27.16
CA SER A 854 26.30 -4.98 28.24
C SER A 854 25.44 -6.13 27.68
N PHE A 855 24.62 -5.84 26.67
CA PHE A 855 23.79 -6.85 26.02
C PHE A 855 24.67 -7.92 25.34
N ARG A 856 25.70 -7.49 24.60
CA ARG A 856 26.63 -8.40 23.92
C ARG A 856 27.32 -9.34 24.90
N GLN A 857 27.79 -8.84 26.04
CA GLN A 857 28.43 -9.68 27.04
C GLN A 857 27.50 -10.82 27.52
N LYS A 858 26.24 -10.51 27.83
CA LYS A 858 25.27 -11.55 28.24
C LYS A 858 24.91 -12.49 27.10
N MET A 859 24.87 -12.00 25.86
CA MET A 859 24.67 -12.85 24.68
C MET A 859 25.80 -13.87 24.51
N ASP A 860 27.05 -13.47 24.75
CA ASP A 860 28.21 -14.38 24.68
C ASP A 860 28.13 -15.48 25.74
N GLU A 861 27.76 -15.13 26.98
CA GLU A 861 27.51 -16.09 28.06
C GLU A 861 26.41 -17.10 27.70
N LEU A 862 25.31 -16.63 27.08
CA LEU A 862 24.22 -17.49 26.58
C LEU A 862 24.68 -18.42 25.46
N LEU A 863 25.51 -17.93 24.53
CA LEU A 863 26.05 -18.74 23.44
C LEU A 863 26.95 -19.86 23.95
N GLU A 864 27.80 -19.58 24.95
CA GLU A 864 28.65 -20.61 25.57
C GLU A 864 27.82 -21.73 26.22
N GLU A 865 26.75 -21.38 26.94
CA GLU A 865 25.86 -22.37 27.56
C GLU A 865 25.15 -23.25 26.50
N ILE A 866 24.68 -22.64 25.40
CA ILE A 866 24.00 -23.35 24.32
C ILE A 866 24.97 -24.27 23.57
N CYS A 867 26.18 -23.79 23.26
CA CYS A 867 27.22 -24.61 22.64
C CYS A 867 27.48 -25.89 23.46
N HIS A 868 27.65 -25.75 24.78
CA HIS A 868 27.86 -26.88 25.67
C HIS A 868 26.63 -27.80 25.78
N ARG A 869 25.42 -27.24 25.86
CA ARG A 869 24.19 -28.01 26.07
C ARG A 869 23.79 -28.84 24.85
N PHE A 870 23.99 -28.32 23.64
CA PHE A 870 23.57 -28.97 22.39
C PHE A 870 24.73 -29.66 21.65
N ASP A 871 25.96 -29.58 22.18
CA ASP A 871 27.18 -30.08 21.53
C ASP A 871 27.34 -29.54 20.10
N VAL A 872 27.21 -28.21 19.97
CA VAL A 872 27.33 -27.49 18.70
C VAL A 872 28.49 -26.51 18.74
N LYS A 873 29.13 -26.31 17.59
CA LYS A 873 30.12 -25.24 17.38
C LYS A 873 29.42 -24.03 16.76
N VAL A 874 29.74 -22.82 17.20
CA VAL A 874 29.22 -21.58 16.64
C VAL A 874 30.36 -20.73 16.09
N GLU A 875 30.18 -20.23 14.86
CA GLU A 875 31.04 -19.21 14.24
C GLU A 875 30.22 -17.92 14.03
N SER A 876 30.80 -16.76 14.30
CA SER A 876 30.11 -15.47 14.14
C SER A 876 30.77 -14.61 13.06
N GLU A 877 29.98 -13.90 12.28
CA GLU A 877 30.43 -12.92 11.28
C GLU A 877 29.70 -11.59 11.51
N GLN A 878 30.45 -10.53 11.78
CA GLN A 878 29.88 -9.19 11.93
C GLN A 878 29.48 -8.63 10.57
N LYS A 879 28.25 -8.13 10.48
CA LYS A 879 27.64 -7.69 9.23
C LYS A 879 27.44 -6.17 9.23
N GLN A 880 27.06 -5.62 10.38
CA GLN A 880 26.95 -4.17 10.57
C GLN A 880 27.35 -3.78 11.99
N ASP A 881 27.93 -2.59 12.12
CA ASP A 881 28.22 -1.93 13.40
C ASP A 881 28.12 -0.42 13.19
N LEU A 882 26.99 0.16 13.57
CA LEU A 882 26.77 1.61 13.53
C LEU A 882 26.43 2.08 14.94
N LEU A 883 27.11 3.14 15.35
CA LEU A 883 26.85 3.79 16.63
C LEU A 883 25.51 4.55 16.60
N PRO A 884 24.87 4.78 17.77
CA PRO A 884 23.72 5.66 17.86
C PRO A 884 24.11 7.12 17.54
N TYR A 885 23.20 7.86 16.89
CA TYR A 885 23.45 9.25 16.50
C TYR A 885 22.35 10.20 16.96
N SER A 886 22.75 11.34 17.52
CA SER A 886 21.86 12.46 17.85
C SER A 886 21.62 13.33 16.61
N LEU A 887 20.36 13.42 16.20
CA LEU A 887 19.95 14.29 15.09
C LEU A 887 19.90 15.76 15.52
N GLU A 888 19.64 16.02 16.80
CA GLU A 888 19.69 17.37 17.36
C GLU A 888 21.12 17.94 17.33
N GLU A 889 22.13 17.12 17.64
CA GLU A 889 23.54 17.53 17.62
C GLU A 889 24.11 17.61 16.21
N SER A 890 23.82 16.62 15.35
CA SER A 890 24.26 16.63 13.95
C SER A 890 23.48 17.62 13.08
N GLY A 891 22.33 18.11 13.55
CA GLY A 891 21.50 19.11 12.88
C GLY A 891 20.64 18.57 11.74
N GLN A 892 20.59 17.25 11.52
CA GLN A 892 19.81 16.63 10.44
C GLN A 892 18.34 16.48 10.83
N VAL A 893 17.42 16.47 9.87
CA VAL A 893 15.99 16.24 10.11
C VAL A 893 15.58 14.88 9.58
N LEU A 894 14.95 14.10 10.45
CA LEU A 894 14.16 12.93 10.10
C LEU A 894 12.75 13.14 10.66
N LEU A 895 11.79 13.38 9.76
CA LEU A 895 10.38 13.62 10.07
C LEU A 895 9.59 12.33 9.80
N MET A 896 8.98 11.80 10.84
CA MET A 896 8.13 10.62 10.77
C MET A 896 6.67 11.03 10.62
N GLU A 897 5.97 10.44 9.65
CA GLU A 897 4.53 10.58 9.42
C GLU A 897 3.80 9.31 9.87
N ARG A 898 2.62 9.51 10.45
CA ARG A 898 1.78 8.42 10.95
C ARG A 898 1.33 7.52 9.81
N SER A 899 1.75 6.26 9.83
CA SER A 899 1.32 5.23 8.86
C SER A 899 0.45 4.14 9.49
N TYR A 900 -0.30 3.44 8.65
CA TYR A 900 -1.16 2.33 9.05
C TYR A 900 -0.68 1.02 8.44
N GLY A 901 -0.63 -0.04 9.25
CA GLY A 901 -0.22 -1.38 8.82
C GLY A 901 1.27 -1.70 8.99
N GLY A 902 2.10 -0.73 9.41
CA GLY A 902 3.55 -0.89 9.52
C GLY A 902 4.25 -0.90 8.15
N SER A 903 5.57 -0.70 8.14
CA SER A 903 6.33 -0.78 6.89
C SER A 903 6.67 -2.23 6.53
N HIS A 904 7.06 -2.46 5.27
CA HIS A 904 7.19 -3.80 4.67
C HIS A 904 5.89 -4.63 4.64
N ASN A 905 4.74 -3.98 4.82
CA ASN A 905 3.42 -4.58 4.66
C ASN A 905 2.81 -4.15 3.31
N PRO A 906 2.35 -5.08 2.44
CA PRO A 906 1.71 -4.72 1.17
C PRO A 906 0.40 -3.94 1.34
N ASN A 907 -0.18 -3.94 2.54
CA ASN A 907 -1.40 -3.20 2.89
C ASN A 907 -1.11 -1.87 3.60
N GLU A 908 0.14 -1.40 3.60
CA GLU A 908 0.52 -0.10 4.14
C GLU A 908 -0.34 1.03 3.57
N ALA A 909 -0.83 1.89 4.45
CA ALA A 909 -1.71 2.99 4.09
C ALA A 909 -1.35 4.29 4.82
N GLU A 910 -1.61 5.40 4.13
CA GLU A 910 -1.43 6.76 4.62
C GLU A 910 -2.70 7.59 4.46
N LEU A 911 -2.93 8.50 5.40
CA LEU A 911 -4.07 9.40 5.34
C LEU A 911 -3.76 10.60 4.44
N GLN A 912 -4.73 10.95 3.60
CA GLN A 912 -4.59 12.06 2.68
C GLN A 912 -4.33 13.40 3.39
N THR A 913 -4.92 13.56 4.58
CA THR A 913 -4.74 14.72 5.44
C THR A 913 -3.33 14.79 6.01
N ASP A 914 -2.74 13.66 6.40
CA ASP A 914 -1.38 13.60 6.95
C ASP A 914 -0.34 13.92 5.88
N LEU A 915 -0.50 13.38 4.66
CA LEU A 915 0.29 13.78 3.48
C LEU A 915 0.22 15.29 3.21
N SER A 916 -0.97 15.90 3.39
CA SER A 916 -1.14 17.35 3.20
C SER A 916 -0.44 18.14 4.31
N ARG A 917 -0.51 17.68 5.56
CA ARG A 917 0.17 18.29 6.71
C ARG A 917 1.68 18.21 6.56
N GLY A 918 2.24 17.03 6.24
CA GLY A 918 3.67 16.82 6.08
C GLY A 918 4.24 17.66 4.95
N THR A 919 3.53 17.71 3.81
CA THR A 919 3.92 18.56 2.67
C THR A 919 3.88 20.05 3.03
N MET A 920 2.85 20.51 3.74
CA MET A 920 2.76 21.90 4.19
C MET A 920 3.90 22.27 5.16
N LEU A 921 4.21 21.41 6.13
CA LEU A 921 5.31 21.64 7.06
C LEU A 921 6.64 21.74 6.31
N GLN A 922 6.94 20.77 5.45
CA GLN A 922 8.17 20.75 4.65
C GLN A 922 8.25 22.00 3.76
N PHE A 923 7.16 22.36 3.07
CA PHE A 923 7.10 23.58 2.26
C PHE A 923 7.41 24.84 3.09
N VAL A 924 6.81 25.01 4.26
CA VAL A 924 7.05 26.18 5.14
C VAL A 924 8.51 26.26 5.54
N VAL A 925 9.11 25.15 5.96
CA VAL A 925 10.53 25.07 6.34
C VAL A 925 11.41 25.49 5.17
N ILE A 926 11.24 24.89 4.00
CA ILE A 926 12.08 25.17 2.84
C ILE A 926 11.90 26.60 2.32
N LYS A 927 10.66 27.10 2.27
CA LYS A 927 10.36 28.48 1.86
C LYS A 927 11.07 29.50 2.75
N GLU A 928 11.09 29.31 4.07
CA GLU A 928 11.80 30.22 4.97
C GLU A 928 13.33 30.10 4.85
N LEU A 929 13.85 28.90 4.60
CA LEU A 929 15.29 28.68 4.44
C LEU A 929 15.81 29.28 3.12
N LEU A 930 15.05 29.20 2.04
CA LEU A 930 15.37 29.85 0.76
C LEU A 930 15.39 31.39 0.85
N GLN A 931 14.93 31.99 1.95
CA GLN A 931 15.07 33.44 2.17
C GLN A 931 16.40 33.82 2.85
N GLN A 932 17.15 32.83 3.36
CA GLN A 932 18.45 33.05 3.96
C GLN A 932 19.53 33.26 2.89
N LYS A 933 20.59 33.98 3.25
CA LYS A 933 21.72 34.20 2.34
C LYS A 933 22.58 32.94 2.18
N ASP A 934 22.82 32.25 3.29
CA ASP A 934 23.55 30.99 3.39
C ASP A 934 23.06 30.21 4.63
N LEU A 935 23.54 28.98 4.81
CA LEU A 935 23.14 28.08 5.89
C LEU A 935 24.28 27.72 6.88
N ALA A 936 25.40 28.45 6.87
CA ALA A 936 26.63 28.01 7.55
C ALA A 936 26.46 27.74 9.06
N ASP A 937 25.70 28.59 9.76
CA ASP A 937 25.47 28.53 11.21
C ASP A 937 24.10 27.94 11.59
N LEU A 938 23.37 27.37 10.62
CA LEU A 938 22.02 26.84 10.84
C LEU A 938 22.06 25.38 11.31
N ASN A 939 21.41 25.09 12.44
CA ASN A 939 21.00 23.75 12.82
C ASN A 939 19.58 23.48 12.30
N LEU A 940 19.46 22.64 11.27
CA LEU A 940 18.19 22.39 10.57
C LEU A 940 17.18 21.64 11.46
N HIS A 941 17.65 20.75 12.34
CA HIS A 941 16.81 20.06 13.34
C HIS A 941 16.09 21.06 14.26
N THR A 942 16.83 21.94 14.90
CA THR A 942 16.28 22.95 15.82
C THR A 942 15.33 23.91 15.09
N PHE A 943 15.71 24.33 13.88
CA PHE A 943 14.88 25.19 13.04
C PHE A 943 13.52 24.55 12.73
N THR A 944 13.54 23.28 12.31
CA THR A 944 12.33 22.53 11.95
C THR A 944 11.47 22.20 13.18
N LYS A 945 12.09 21.84 14.31
CA LYS A 945 11.42 21.52 15.58
C LYS A 945 10.55 22.67 16.08
N ALA A 946 10.97 23.92 15.83
CA ALA A 946 10.21 25.11 16.16
C ALA A 946 8.92 25.27 15.34
N LYS A 947 8.81 24.61 14.18
CA LYS A 947 7.64 24.63 13.29
C LYS A 947 6.65 23.49 13.55
N ILE A 948 7.07 22.45 14.28
CA ILE A 948 6.16 21.38 14.72
C ILE A 948 5.14 21.96 15.71
N PRO A 949 3.83 21.75 15.49
CA PRO A 949 2.78 22.19 16.41
C PRO A 949 3.07 21.78 17.87
N GLU A 950 2.86 22.71 18.79
CA GLU A 950 3.12 22.50 20.21
C GLU A 950 2.27 21.36 20.78
N GLU A 951 1.04 21.19 20.28
CA GLU A 951 0.14 20.10 20.66
C GLU A 951 0.71 18.72 20.29
N TYR A 952 1.42 18.60 19.17
CA TYR A 952 2.08 17.34 18.77
C TYR A 952 3.29 17.07 19.66
N ARG A 953 4.12 18.09 19.91
CA ARG A 953 5.31 17.98 20.78
C ARG A 953 4.96 17.72 22.25
N LYS A 954 3.76 18.07 22.72
CA LYS A 954 3.30 17.74 24.08
C LYS A 954 2.97 16.27 24.24
N VAL A 955 2.42 15.65 23.20
CA VAL A 955 2.04 14.23 23.21
C VAL A 955 3.24 13.34 22.92
N VAL A 956 4.06 13.72 21.94
CA VAL A 956 5.30 13.03 21.57
C VAL A 956 6.48 14.01 21.72
N PRO A 957 7.01 14.18 22.95
CA PRO A 957 8.09 15.14 23.21
C PRO A 957 9.44 14.70 22.64
N GLU A 958 9.65 13.39 22.55
CA GLU A 958 10.85 12.77 22.02
C GLU A 958 10.45 11.53 21.23
N MET A 959 10.98 11.39 20.02
CA MET A 959 10.86 10.19 19.20
C MET A 959 12.26 9.66 18.91
N ILE A 960 12.44 8.36 19.12
CA ILE A 960 13.68 7.64 18.81
C ILE A 960 13.36 6.65 17.70
N SER A 961 14.06 6.76 16.57
CA SER A 961 13.90 5.80 15.49
C SER A 961 14.73 4.55 15.79
N GLY A 962 14.06 3.40 15.79
CA GLY A 962 14.74 2.10 15.83
C GLY A 962 15.05 1.55 14.45
N ALA A 963 14.54 2.15 13.37
CA ALA A 963 14.89 1.80 12.00
C ALA A 963 16.17 2.53 11.57
N LEU A 964 16.91 1.94 10.62
CA LEU A 964 17.96 2.67 9.93
C LEU A 964 17.30 3.53 8.87
N HIS A 965 17.97 4.63 8.54
CA HIS A 965 17.54 5.60 7.54
C HIS A 965 18.80 6.11 6.86
N ASP A 966 18.69 6.59 5.63
CA ASP A 966 19.81 7.20 4.94
C ASP A 966 20.39 8.40 5.72
N THR A 967 19.55 9.08 6.52
CA THR A 967 19.96 10.11 7.47
C THR A 967 21.05 9.65 8.45
N CYS A 968 21.18 8.36 8.77
CA CYS A 968 22.25 7.83 9.62
C CYS A 968 23.64 8.20 9.08
N ASN A 969 23.89 7.91 7.80
CA ASN A 969 25.17 8.16 7.16
C ASN A 969 25.42 9.67 7.01
N MET A 970 24.38 10.46 6.73
CA MET A 970 24.48 11.92 6.68
C MET A 970 24.82 12.53 8.05
N ALA A 971 24.17 12.08 9.11
CA ALA A 971 24.43 12.52 10.48
C ALA A 971 25.86 12.15 10.92
N ALA A 972 26.31 10.93 10.60
CA ALA A 972 27.67 10.47 10.88
C ALA A 972 28.73 11.35 10.18
N ALA A 973 28.51 11.70 8.90
CA ALA A 973 29.41 12.59 8.17
C ALA A 973 29.37 14.02 8.70
N ALA A 974 28.18 14.56 9.03
CA ALA A 974 28.03 15.91 9.57
C ALA A 974 28.72 16.09 10.95
N GLY A 975 28.80 15.02 11.74
CA GLY A 975 29.48 15.00 13.04
C GLY A 975 31.01 14.94 12.97
N ARG A 976 31.60 14.63 11.80
CA ARG A 976 33.06 14.65 11.62
C ARG A 976 33.55 16.09 11.62
N LYS A 977 34.58 16.37 12.44
CA LYS A 977 35.13 17.73 12.61
C LYS A 977 36.04 18.20 11.48
N ASP A 978 36.38 17.32 10.53
CA ASP A 978 37.34 17.57 9.46
C ASP A 978 36.70 17.42 8.07
#